data_AF-A0A0D9ZKX4-F1
#
_entry.id   AF-A0A0D9ZKX4-F1
#
_cell.length_a   1.000
_cell.length_b   1.000
_cell.length_c   1.000
_cell.angle_alpha   90.00
_cell.angle_beta   90.00
_cell.angle_gamma   90.00
#
_symmetry.space_group_name_H-M   'P 1'
#
loop_
_entity.id
_entity.type
_entity.pdbx_description
1 polymer ?
#
loop_
_entity_poly.entity_id
_entity_poly.type
_entity_poly.pdbx_seq_one_letter_code
_entity_poly.pdbx_strand_id
1 'polypeptide(L)'
;MQRAIAVELKLDDSVIEIIDKTDEEDDFKGVDEGSRSEIMSVAEVIDQVLRDHKFMVAFHNGSGDYIDLGSFGFPQITLFRSNLILWTFRKRFQGRERYSEIKDKVKNTHLFAYETEYYITRNKLLFPVLQKEAAAIAAHYPCMREIDPERINEWAARASVYWMCDGIIQGDQAWEISAALSKEIKWDLQPSLQDEVRQEFIESSSKNSVSIQRFKNKYFDGQKFYPWITITASHNINPETLQDIRSKNAEASSYFLAPERSSDITLVLSDGLFDQWNNLQVLQLSYCDFSFASSPFIGCQNLRFIGLDHCKDKKEGCKQSDLRKWQFLHSLLVLDLIDTIWYQVFSEDMADLFVNLRELNIVGVDCSHIWGQLQNKIEYVDLSRKRNIKLPSTLRFFRLDNRQPTPQSTPGIELSLKGCMGLESFFMSRISNLTELDLSGTAIRILDFTTMVMEVTGLKRLFLLGCEQLRKIKWGEIGSTIRDLELLCIDTRPRIKYPQLFVDKNKSPGRLSVHAVIVDARIARSLWGPIGNMPYDVDMNIHVTSSTIYGEVQSEGTYKDSISQLSDHVNMQQQDLISAGQYHDVQLSMAGDVPMQSFPLPPTTMLSRHIEIAQGSHNLESELDLNSPFRTLAHLVNGKAESLHVHDLSTITPLPGGQWSFIRWCRIERCPKIEIVFPKYAWKFDRLETIWVSDLLMARCIWSKGSCDYPFSFNNLQHLHLRSCPRLQFVLPVWVFSFPDLKTLHVIHCSNLHNIFVLDGNYPEQITIKGVAFPKLTTIHLHDLPMLRQICDVEFKMVAPALQTIKIRGCWSLRRLPTVVAADGPKPAVEIEKDVWDALEWDGVEANHHPSLFQAPVHSRYYKKKLPRGSVLSGDFIKQMKASCFCTKVH
;
A
#
# COMPACT_ATOMS: atom_id res chain seq x y z
N MET A 1 16.54 -18.07 -7.25
CA MET A 1 17.82 -18.78 -7.50
C MET A 1 18.62 -19.04 -6.23
N GLN A 2 18.98 -18.04 -5.42
CA GLN A 2 19.74 -18.24 -4.17
C GLN A 2 19.08 -19.25 -3.22
N ARG A 3 17.74 -19.28 -3.14
CA ARG A 3 16.97 -20.31 -2.41
C ARG A 3 17.33 -21.73 -2.85
N ALA A 4 17.32 -21.99 -4.16
CA ALA A 4 17.66 -23.31 -4.69
C ALA A 4 19.12 -23.69 -4.41
N ILE A 5 20.04 -22.72 -4.51
CA ILE A 5 21.45 -22.93 -4.15
C ILE A 5 21.59 -23.24 -2.66
N ALA A 6 20.91 -22.49 -1.80
CA ALA A 6 20.95 -22.69 -0.35
C ALA A 6 20.43 -24.08 0.05
N VAL A 7 19.34 -24.55 -0.58
CA VAL A 7 18.80 -25.89 -0.38
C VAL A 7 19.78 -26.97 -0.85
N GLU A 8 20.37 -26.81 -2.04
CA GLU A 8 21.32 -27.79 -2.60
C GLU A 8 22.61 -27.87 -1.75
N LEU A 9 23.10 -26.72 -1.27
CA LEU A 9 24.26 -26.64 -0.38
C LEU A 9 23.93 -26.98 1.09
N LYS A 10 22.65 -27.23 1.42
CA LYS A 10 22.17 -27.48 2.79
C LYS A 10 22.62 -26.40 3.78
N LEU A 11 22.47 -25.14 3.39
CA LEU A 11 22.76 -24.01 4.25
C LEU A 11 21.78 -23.95 5.43
N ASP A 12 22.21 -23.31 6.51
CA ASP A 12 21.47 -23.20 7.77
C ASP A 12 20.09 -22.53 7.59
N ASP A 13 19.12 -22.91 8.43
CA ASP A 13 17.74 -22.38 8.39
C ASP A 13 17.70 -20.85 8.51
N SER A 14 18.68 -20.23 9.19
CA SER A 14 18.82 -18.76 9.28
C SER A 14 19.04 -18.09 7.91
N VAL A 15 19.69 -18.76 6.96
CA VAL A 15 19.86 -18.26 5.58
C VAL A 15 18.53 -18.31 4.83
N ILE A 16 17.77 -19.39 5.03
CA ILE A 16 16.43 -19.53 4.44
C ILE A 16 15.48 -18.47 5.00
N GLU A 17 15.54 -18.19 6.30
CA GLU A 17 14.73 -17.13 6.95
C GLU A 17 15.03 -15.73 6.38
N ILE A 18 16.30 -15.42 6.06
CA ILE A 18 16.68 -14.17 5.38
C ILE A 18 16.02 -14.10 4.00
N ILE A 19 16.05 -15.21 3.24
CA ILE A 19 15.43 -15.27 1.91
C ILE A 19 13.90 -15.15 2.02
N ASP A 20 13.26 -15.85 2.98
CA ASP A 20 11.82 -15.76 3.23
C ASP A 20 11.38 -14.34 3.54
N LYS A 21 12.11 -13.65 4.42
CA LYS A 21 11.82 -12.26 4.77
C LYS A 21 11.98 -11.31 3.58
N THR A 22 12.99 -11.52 2.74
CA THR A 22 13.15 -10.73 1.52
C THR A 22 12.05 -11.04 0.50
N ASP A 23 11.66 -12.30 0.36
CA ASP A 23 10.58 -12.73 -0.53
C ASP A 23 9.23 -12.11 -0.10
N GLU A 24 8.92 -12.10 1.20
CA GLU A 24 7.74 -11.40 1.74
C GLU A 24 7.76 -9.89 1.44
N GLU A 25 8.94 -9.26 1.51
CA GLU A 25 9.14 -7.85 1.18
C GLU A 25 9.01 -7.59 -0.32
N ASP A 26 9.50 -8.48 -1.16
CA ASP A 26 9.37 -8.40 -2.62
C ASP A 26 7.94 -8.68 -3.07
N ASP A 27 7.24 -9.62 -2.45
CA ASP A 27 5.80 -9.85 -2.61
C ASP A 27 4.99 -8.61 -2.25
N PHE A 28 5.33 -7.98 -1.13
CA PHE A 28 4.71 -6.71 -0.74
C PHE A 28 4.99 -5.60 -1.75
N LYS A 29 6.22 -5.53 -2.26
CA LYS A 29 6.58 -4.58 -3.32
C LYS A 29 6.00 -4.96 -4.69
N GLY A 30 5.37 -6.13 -4.78
CA GLY A 30 4.85 -6.76 -6.00
C GLY A 30 5.92 -6.97 -7.07
N VAL A 31 7.14 -7.25 -6.63
CA VAL A 31 8.23 -7.68 -7.50
C VAL A 31 7.94 -9.11 -7.92
N ASP A 32 7.73 -9.30 -9.23
CA ASP A 32 7.58 -10.61 -9.84
C ASP A 32 8.78 -11.49 -9.46
N GLU A 33 8.56 -12.78 -9.20
CA GLU A 33 9.59 -13.70 -8.73
C GLU A 33 10.81 -13.72 -9.66
N GLY A 34 10.61 -13.59 -10.98
CA GLY A 34 11.68 -13.52 -11.97
C GLY A 34 12.47 -12.21 -11.99
N SER A 35 11.99 -11.17 -11.29
CA SER A 35 12.58 -9.83 -11.21
C SER A 35 13.20 -9.50 -9.85
N ARG A 36 13.20 -10.45 -8.90
CA ARG A 36 13.79 -10.26 -7.56
C ARG A 36 15.31 -10.20 -7.63
N SER A 37 15.89 -9.27 -6.88
CA SER A 37 17.34 -9.03 -6.83
C SER A 37 18.05 -10.00 -5.90
N GLU A 38 19.37 -10.12 -6.06
CA GLU A 38 20.21 -10.96 -5.22
C GLU A 38 20.41 -10.35 -3.81
N ILE A 39 20.40 -11.21 -2.80
CA ILE A 39 20.62 -10.84 -1.40
C ILE A 39 22.10 -10.98 -1.08
N MET A 40 22.76 -9.86 -0.78
CA MET A 40 24.22 -9.83 -0.63
C MET A 40 24.72 -10.70 0.54
N SER A 41 24.04 -10.66 1.70
CA SER A 41 24.41 -11.49 2.85
C SER A 41 24.30 -12.98 2.57
N VAL A 42 23.33 -13.40 1.76
CA VAL A 42 23.18 -14.80 1.33
C VAL A 42 24.30 -15.19 0.36
N ALA A 43 24.64 -14.30 -0.58
CA ALA A 43 25.75 -14.51 -1.52
C ALA A 43 27.11 -14.64 -0.79
N GLU A 44 27.34 -13.88 0.29
CA GLU A 44 28.54 -14.01 1.12
C GLU A 44 28.64 -15.41 1.75
N VAL A 45 27.53 -15.96 2.24
CA VAL A 45 27.50 -17.32 2.82
C VAL A 45 27.74 -18.37 1.73
N ILE A 46 27.11 -18.23 0.56
CA ILE A 46 27.30 -19.14 -0.58
C ILE A 46 28.78 -19.14 -1.02
N ASP A 47 29.40 -17.96 -1.14
CA ASP A 47 30.80 -17.82 -1.50
C ASP A 47 31.70 -18.52 -0.49
N GLN A 48 31.50 -18.30 0.81
CA GLN A 48 32.29 -18.95 1.86
C GLN A 48 32.24 -20.49 1.74
N VAL A 49 31.08 -21.06 1.45
CA VAL A 49 30.92 -22.51 1.29
C VAL A 49 31.60 -23.02 0.03
N LEU A 50 31.44 -22.33 -1.10
CA LEU A 50 31.99 -22.77 -2.39
C LEU A 50 33.49 -22.49 -2.56
N ARG A 51 34.06 -21.56 -1.77
CA ARG A 51 35.43 -21.06 -1.92
C ARG A 51 36.49 -22.15 -1.90
N ASP A 52 36.30 -23.21 -1.12
CA ASP A 52 37.28 -24.29 -0.93
C ASP A 52 36.85 -25.63 -1.54
N HIS A 53 35.77 -25.65 -2.31
CA HIS A 53 35.23 -26.85 -2.93
C HIS A 53 35.40 -26.86 -4.46
N LYS A 54 35.59 -28.06 -5.04
CA LYS A 54 35.46 -28.26 -6.48
C LYS A 54 34.00 -28.43 -6.83
N PHE A 55 33.51 -27.67 -7.79
CA PHE A 55 32.11 -27.74 -8.22
C PHE A 55 31.96 -27.64 -9.73
N MET A 56 30.84 -28.19 -10.22
CA MET A 56 30.37 -28.02 -11.57
C MET A 56 28.98 -27.38 -11.51
N VAL A 57 28.78 -26.26 -12.22
CA VAL A 57 27.47 -25.61 -12.36
C VAL A 57 26.99 -25.79 -13.79
N ALA A 58 25.81 -26.37 -13.95
CA ALA A 58 25.06 -26.32 -15.20
C ALA A 58 24.04 -25.19 -15.10
N PHE A 59 24.38 -24.01 -15.64
CA PHE A 59 23.53 -22.84 -15.56
C PHE A 59 22.66 -22.69 -16.81
N HIS A 60 21.38 -22.99 -16.64
CA HIS A 60 20.37 -22.87 -17.67
C HIS A 60 19.80 -21.44 -17.74
N ASN A 61 20.56 -20.50 -18.32
CA ASN A 61 20.06 -19.13 -18.47
C ASN A 61 18.95 -19.05 -19.53
N GLY A 62 17.75 -18.72 -19.09
CA GLY A 62 16.58 -18.50 -19.93
C GLY A 62 16.49 -17.11 -20.56
N SER A 63 17.33 -16.16 -20.16
CA SER A 63 17.37 -14.82 -20.74
C SER A 63 18.42 -14.69 -21.86
N GLY A 64 18.31 -13.59 -22.62
CA GLY A 64 19.36 -13.20 -23.58
C GLY A 64 20.51 -12.42 -22.95
N ASP A 65 20.43 -12.13 -21.66
CA ASP A 65 21.34 -11.24 -20.94
C ASP A 65 22.40 -12.03 -20.17
N TYR A 66 23.57 -11.43 -19.98
CA TYR A 66 24.58 -12.00 -19.09
C TYR A 66 24.10 -11.85 -17.64
N ILE A 67 24.16 -12.94 -16.89
CA ILE A 67 23.87 -12.96 -15.46
C ILE A 67 25.21 -13.10 -14.75
N ASP A 68 25.51 -12.23 -13.79
CA ASP A 68 26.75 -12.34 -13.05
C ASP A 68 26.63 -13.40 -11.95
N LEU A 69 27.14 -14.62 -12.16
CA LEU A 69 27.10 -15.63 -11.10
C LEU A 69 27.85 -15.21 -9.82
N GLY A 70 28.75 -14.23 -9.92
CA GLY A 70 29.40 -13.63 -8.74
C GLY A 70 28.39 -12.96 -7.80
N SER A 71 27.34 -12.32 -8.31
CA SER A 71 26.30 -11.68 -7.48
C SER A 71 25.52 -12.70 -6.64
N PHE A 72 25.47 -13.96 -7.07
CA PHE A 72 24.84 -15.07 -6.35
C PHE A 72 25.77 -15.75 -5.34
N GLY A 73 27.04 -15.33 -5.26
CA GLY A 73 28.04 -15.92 -4.36
C GLY A 73 28.92 -17.00 -5.00
N PHE A 74 28.90 -17.18 -6.32
CA PHE A 74 29.86 -18.10 -6.94
C PHE A 74 31.26 -17.48 -6.96
N PRO A 75 32.29 -18.15 -6.42
CA PRO A 75 33.64 -17.60 -6.42
C PRO A 75 34.18 -17.50 -7.85
N GLN A 76 34.94 -16.43 -8.12
CA GLN A 76 35.57 -16.25 -9.42
C GLN A 76 36.44 -17.45 -9.78
N ILE A 77 36.24 -17.99 -10.98
CA ILE A 77 37.07 -19.06 -11.53
C ILE A 77 38.42 -18.46 -11.88
N THR A 78 39.47 -18.94 -11.20
CA THR A 78 40.85 -18.57 -11.49
C THR A 78 41.57 -19.73 -12.15
N LEU A 79 42.72 -19.46 -12.80
CA LEU A 79 43.61 -20.46 -13.43
C LEU A 79 43.99 -21.65 -12.52
N PHE A 80 43.85 -21.48 -11.19
CA PHE A 80 44.22 -22.47 -10.18
C PHE A 80 43.03 -23.31 -9.67
N ARG A 81 41.79 -23.01 -10.08
CA ARG A 81 40.58 -23.69 -9.61
C ARG A 81 39.93 -24.47 -10.77
N SER A 82 39.91 -25.80 -10.66
CA SER A 82 39.29 -26.71 -11.64
C SER A 82 37.76 -26.75 -11.55
N ASN A 83 37.11 -25.58 -11.48
CA ASN A 83 35.65 -25.46 -11.40
C ASN A 83 35.07 -25.29 -12.80
N LEU A 84 33.99 -26.02 -13.10
CA LEU A 84 33.40 -26.06 -14.44
C LEU A 84 32.05 -25.34 -14.43
N ILE A 85 31.88 -24.33 -15.28
CA ILE A 85 30.56 -23.73 -15.55
C ILE A 85 30.18 -24.06 -16.99
N LEU A 86 29.04 -24.75 -17.12
CA LEU A 86 28.33 -24.97 -18.37
C LEU A 86 27.20 -23.94 -18.45
N TRP A 87 27.11 -23.22 -19.57
CA TRP A 87 26.20 -22.08 -19.72
C TRP A 87 25.36 -22.20 -20.99
N THR A 88 24.05 -21.94 -20.89
CA THR A 88 23.13 -21.80 -22.05
C THR A 88 22.52 -20.39 -22.05
N PHE A 89 22.14 -19.79 -23.19
CA PHE A 89 21.43 -18.50 -23.24
C PHE A 89 20.07 -18.66 -23.91
N ARG A 90 19.01 -17.98 -23.44
CA ARG A 90 17.63 -18.16 -23.92
C ARG A 90 17.20 -19.64 -23.97
N LYS A 91 17.71 -20.45 -23.03
CA LYS A 91 17.53 -21.93 -23.04
C LYS A 91 18.05 -22.63 -24.32
N ARG A 92 18.86 -21.95 -25.16
CA ARG A 92 19.44 -22.41 -26.43
C ARG A 92 20.97 -22.26 -26.44
N PHE A 93 21.62 -22.87 -27.44
CA PHE A 93 23.01 -22.60 -27.82
C PHE A 93 22.99 -21.57 -28.98
N GLN A 94 23.47 -20.35 -28.76
CA GLN A 94 23.31 -19.24 -29.72
C GLN A 94 24.22 -19.33 -30.96
N GLY A 95 23.83 -18.61 -32.02
CA GLY A 95 24.58 -18.48 -33.27
C GLY A 95 25.71 -17.45 -33.26
N ARG A 96 26.41 -17.39 -34.40
CA ARG A 96 27.80 -16.92 -34.55
C ARG A 96 27.93 -15.39 -34.42
N GLU A 97 26.87 -14.61 -34.61
CA GLU A 97 27.01 -13.15 -34.72
C GLU A 97 26.95 -12.39 -33.39
N ARG A 98 26.39 -12.97 -32.32
CA ARG A 98 26.57 -12.46 -30.94
C ARG A 98 27.83 -12.98 -30.24
N TYR A 99 28.62 -13.82 -30.90
CA TYR A 99 29.85 -14.39 -30.35
C TYR A 99 30.83 -13.31 -29.91
N SER A 100 30.99 -12.23 -30.67
CA SER A 100 31.88 -11.11 -30.30
C SER A 100 31.42 -10.38 -29.04
N GLU A 101 30.10 -10.23 -28.83
CA GLU A 101 29.53 -9.53 -27.65
C GLU A 101 29.51 -10.41 -26.39
N ILE A 102 29.35 -11.73 -26.54
CA ILE A 102 29.24 -12.70 -25.44
C ILE A 102 30.62 -13.19 -25.00
N LYS A 103 31.57 -13.39 -25.93
CA LYS A 103 32.93 -13.90 -25.64
C LYS A 103 33.67 -13.06 -24.59
N ASP A 104 33.49 -11.74 -24.62
CA ASP A 104 34.12 -10.85 -23.65
C ASP A 104 33.44 -10.86 -22.28
N LYS A 105 32.16 -11.26 -22.21
CA LYS A 105 31.37 -11.34 -20.96
C LYS A 105 31.52 -12.68 -20.24
N VAL A 106 31.79 -13.77 -20.95
CA VAL A 106 31.86 -15.14 -20.39
C VAL A 106 33.29 -15.70 -20.40
N LYS A 107 34.28 -14.89 -19.99
CA LYS A 107 35.73 -15.23 -20.04
C LYS A 107 36.16 -16.47 -19.24
N ASN A 108 35.27 -17.06 -18.43
CA ASN A 108 35.57 -18.08 -17.43
C ASN A 108 34.83 -19.42 -17.62
N THR A 109 34.08 -19.62 -18.71
CA THR A 109 33.41 -20.92 -19.01
C THR A 109 34.28 -21.84 -19.87
N HIS A 110 34.38 -23.12 -19.51
CA HIS A 110 35.30 -24.07 -20.17
C HIS A 110 34.70 -24.78 -21.41
N LEU A 111 33.38 -24.77 -21.58
CA LEU A 111 32.72 -25.37 -22.76
C LEU A 111 31.56 -24.47 -23.21
N PHE A 112 31.58 -24.07 -24.48
CA PHE A 112 30.52 -23.28 -25.11
C PHE A 112 30.06 -24.01 -26.38
N ALA A 113 28.83 -24.51 -26.38
CA ALA A 113 28.19 -25.01 -27.59
C ALA A 113 27.46 -23.84 -28.27
N TYR A 114 27.60 -23.73 -29.60
CA TYR A 114 26.99 -22.68 -30.41
C TYR A 114 26.40 -23.32 -31.67
N GLU A 115 25.24 -22.83 -32.12
CA GLU A 115 24.53 -23.37 -33.30
C GLU A 115 24.42 -22.27 -34.37
N THR A 116 25.02 -22.48 -35.53
CA THR A 116 25.22 -21.47 -36.57
C THR A 116 23.90 -20.97 -37.19
N GLU A 117 23.62 -19.65 -37.10
CA GLU A 117 22.46 -18.95 -37.68
C GLU A 117 22.21 -19.28 -39.16
N TYR A 118 23.26 -19.59 -39.92
CA TYR A 118 23.19 -19.98 -41.33
C TYR A 118 22.47 -21.32 -41.59
N TYR A 119 22.34 -22.18 -40.57
CA TYR A 119 21.67 -23.49 -40.68
C TYR A 119 20.20 -23.46 -40.26
N ILE A 120 19.76 -22.40 -39.57
CA ILE A 120 18.39 -22.28 -39.05
C ILE A 120 17.39 -22.09 -40.20
N THR A 121 17.71 -21.23 -41.18
CA THR A 121 16.84 -20.91 -42.32
C THR A 121 16.88 -21.95 -43.45
N ARG A 122 17.94 -22.78 -43.54
CA ARG A 122 18.11 -23.71 -44.68
C ARG A 122 17.80 -25.17 -44.39
N ASN A 123 17.73 -25.60 -43.11
CA ASN A 123 17.86 -27.03 -42.78
C ASN A 123 16.68 -27.66 -42.03
N LYS A 124 15.47 -27.06 -42.03
CA LYS A 124 14.27 -27.61 -41.37
C LYS A 124 14.42 -27.89 -39.85
N LEU A 125 15.50 -27.43 -39.21
CA LEU A 125 15.81 -27.67 -37.78
C LEU A 125 15.22 -26.61 -36.83
N LEU A 126 14.79 -25.45 -37.34
CA LEU A 126 14.16 -24.40 -36.53
C LEU A 126 12.89 -24.88 -35.83
N PHE A 127 12.05 -25.66 -36.53
CA PHE A 127 10.76 -26.14 -36.02
C PHE A 127 10.88 -27.13 -34.86
N PRO A 128 11.71 -28.18 -34.92
CA PRO A 128 11.95 -29.06 -33.77
C PRO A 128 12.49 -28.31 -32.53
N VAL A 129 13.28 -27.26 -32.72
CA VAL A 129 13.81 -26.42 -31.63
C VAL A 129 12.69 -25.57 -31.02
N LEU A 130 11.88 -24.91 -31.86
CA LEU A 130 10.70 -24.16 -31.42
C LEU A 130 9.69 -25.05 -30.69
N GLN A 131 9.46 -26.28 -31.16
CA GLN A 131 8.55 -27.25 -30.53
C GLN A 131 9.05 -27.69 -29.15
N LYS A 132 10.35 -27.94 -28.99
CA LYS A 132 10.95 -28.24 -27.68
C LYS A 132 10.86 -27.07 -26.72
N GLU A 133 11.00 -25.84 -27.21
CA GLU A 133 10.86 -24.64 -26.39
C GLU A 133 9.42 -24.37 -25.99
N ALA A 134 8.46 -24.50 -26.91
CA ALA A 134 7.04 -24.46 -26.62
C ALA A 134 6.66 -25.52 -25.58
N ALA A 135 7.18 -26.75 -25.70
CA ALA A 135 6.97 -27.82 -24.71
C ALA A 135 7.62 -27.49 -23.36
N ALA A 136 8.79 -26.86 -23.33
CA ALA A 136 9.45 -26.43 -22.10
C ALA A 136 8.70 -25.28 -21.41
N ILE A 137 8.16 -24.32 -22.16
CA ILE A 137 7.29 -23.25 -21.64
C ILE A 137 6.01 -23.87 -21.06
N ALA A 138 5.34 -24.75 -21.81
CA ALA A 138 4.12 -25.43 -21.36
C ALA A 138 4.35 -26.29 -20.10
N ALA A 139 5.50 -26.93 -19.97
CA ALA A 139 5.84 -27.72 -18.77
C ALA A 139 6.10 -26.85 -17.53
N HIS A 140 6.57 -25.62 -17.70
CA HIS A 140 6.92 -24.71 -16.61
C HIS A 140 5.69 -24.05 -15.97
N TYR A 141 4.63 -23.83 -16.74
CA TYR A 141 3.39 -23.24 -16.26
C TYR A 141 2.33 -24.34 -16.01
N PRO A 142 1.90 -24.55 -14.75
CA PRO A 142 0.90 -25.58 -14.43
C PRO A 142 -0.40 -25.45 -15.23
N CYS A 143 -0.80 -24.22 -15.57
CA CYS A 143 -1.98 -23.91 -16.37
C CYS A 143 -1.86 -24.27 -17.86
N MET A 144 -0.65 -24.55 -18.36
CA MET A 144 -0.40 -24.87 -19.78
C MET A 144 -0.23 -26.37 -20.04
N ARG A 145 -0.32 -27.24 -19.02
CA ARG A 145 -0.08 -28.69 -19.17
C ARG A 145 -1.07 -29.41 -20.09
N GLU A 146 -2.25 -28.84 -20.28
CA GLU A 146 -3.30 -29.37 -21.16
C GLU A 146 -3.24 -28.82 -22.59
N ILE A 147 -2.34 -27.86 -22.86
CA ILE A 147 -2.19 -27.23 -24.17
C ILE A 147 -1.16 -28.03 -24.99
N ASP A 148 -1.57 -28.39 -26.20
CA ASP A 148 -0.70 -29.01 -27.20
C ASP A 148 0.44 -28.06 -27.60
N PRO A 149 1.71 -28.39 -27.30
CA PRO A 149 2.87 -27.56 -27.68
C PRO A 149 2.98 -27.32 -29.18
N GLU A 150 2.38 -28.18 -30.02
CA GLU A 150 2.38 -28.05 -31.47
C GLU A 150 1.61 -26.82 -31.97
N ARG A 151 0.64 -26.33 -31.19
CA ARG A 151 -0.21 -25.17 -31.51
C ARG A 151 0.40 -23.81 -31.20
N ILE A 152 1.55 -23.78 -30.51
CA ILE A 152 2.20 -22.55 -30.02
C ILE A 152 3.20 -21.97 -31.05
N ASN A 153 3.45 -22.64 -32.18
CA ASN A 153 4.65 -22.41 -33.00
C ASN A 153 4.67 -21.18 -33.94
N GLU A 154 3.68 -20.27 -33.92
CA GLU A 154 3.64 -19.12 -34.84
C GLU A 154 3.52 -17.77 -34.09
N TRP A 155 4.65 -17.09 -33.88
CA TRP A 155 4.78 -15.98 -32.93
C TRP A 155 4.73 -14.58 -33.58
N ALA A 156 3.71 -13.80 -33.23
CA ALA A 156 3.61 -12.35 -33.44
C ALA A 156 3.43 -11.63 -32.08
N ALA A 157 3.76 -10.33 -31.99
CA ALA A 157 3.78 -9.55 -30.74
C ALA A 157 2.46 -9.53 -29.93
N ARG A 158 1.34 -9.99 -30.51
CA ARG A 158 0.02 -10.16 -29.85
C ARG A 158 -0.62 -11.54 -30.09
N ALA A 159 0.15 -12.54 -30.55
CA ALA A 159 -0.38 -13.84 -30.99
C ALA A 159 -1.16 -14.59 -29.91
N SER A 160 -0.69 -14.55 -28.66
CA SER A 160 -1.37 -15.14 -27.49
C SER A 160 -2.78 -14.59 -27.27
N VAL A 161 -2.97 -13.28 -27.43
CA VAL A 161 -4.28 -12.62 -27.29
C VAL A 161 -5.22 -13.06 -28.41
N TYR A 162 -4.71 -13.15 -29.65
CA TYR A 162 -5.49 -13.68 -30.76
C TYR A 162 -5.89 -15.14 -30.52
N TRP A 163 -4.96 -15.99 -30.07
CA TRP A 163 -5.26 -17.40 -29.78
C TRP A 163 -6.32 -17.57 -28.71
N MET A 164 -6.31 -16.74 -27.66
CA MET A 164 -7.35 -16.77 -26.64
C MET A 164 -8.71 -16.30 -27.19
N CYS A 165 -8.73 -15.20 -27.95
CA CYS A 165 -9.96 -14.68 -28.54
C CYS A 165 -10.53 -15.59 -29.63
N ASP A 166 -9.68 -16.32 -30.36
CA ASP A 166 -10.05 -17.30 -31.38
C ASP A 166 -10.49 -18.65 -30.78
N GLY A 167 -10.35 -18.82 -29.46
CA GLY A 167 -10.65 -20.06 -28.77
C GLY A 167 -9.66 -21.17 -29.04
N ILE A 168 -8.42 -20.86 -29.43
CA ILE A 168 -7.32 -21.84 -29.46
C ILE A 168 -6.83 -22.11 -28.03
N ILE A 169 -6.72 -21.06 -27.22
CA ILE A 169 -6.51 -21.16 -25.78
C ILE A 169 -7.89 -21.11 -25.12
N GLN A 170 -8.30 -22.19 -24.47
CA GLN A 170 -9.62 -22.36 -23.86
C GLN A 170 -9.53 -22.66 -22.36
N GLY A 171 -10.68 -22.64 -21.68
CA GLY A 171 -10.81 -22.94 -20.25
C GLY A 171 -10.73 -21.69 -19.36
N ASP A 172 -10.98 -21.89 -18.06
CA ASP A 172 -11.07 -20.80 -17.07
C ASP A 172 -9.76 -20.01 -16.93
N GLN A 173 -8.63 -20.64 -17.27
CA GLN A 173 -7.29 -20.07 -17.18
C GLN A 173 -6.77 -19.47 -18.50
N ALA A 174 -7.59 -19.42 -19.57
CA ALA A 174 -7.14 -19.00 -20.90
C ALA A 174 -6.47 -17.61 -20.90
N TRP A 175 -6.96 -16.70 -20.06
CA TRP A 175 -6.41 -15.35 -19.91
C TRP A 175 -5.02 -15.35 -19.22
N GLU A 176 -4.85 -16.18 -18.19
CA GLU A 176 -3.59 -16.32 -17.44
C GLU A 176 -2.50 -16.91 -18.33
N ILE A 177 -2.88 -17.90 -19.14
CA ILE A 177 -2.03 -18.53 -20.15
C ILE A 177 -1.60 -17.49 -21.20
N SER A 178 -2.56 -16.74 -21.76
CA SER A 178 -2.27 -15.70 -22.74
C SER A 178 -1.33 -14.63 -22.16
N ALA A 179 -1.57 -14.16 -20.94
CA ALA A 179 -0.75 -13.16 -20.28
C ALA A 179 0.69 -13.65 -20.02
N ALA A 180 0.85 -14.91 -19.59
CA ALA A 180 2.17 -15.53 -19.40
C ALA A 180 2.92 -15.68 -20.73
N LEU A 181 2.26 -16.18 -21.78
CA LEU A 181 2.84 -16.30 -23.12
C LEU A 181 3.28 -14.96 -23.69
N SER A 182 2.50 -13.89 -23.51
CA SER A 182 2.87 -12.53 -23.96
C SER A 182 4.16 -12.01 -23.32
N LYS A 183 4.50 -12.45 -22.09
CA LYS A 183 5.77 -12.06 -21.43
C LYS A 183 6.97 -12.78 -22.02
N GLU A 184 6.82 -14.05 -22.39
CA GLU A 184 7.88 -14.91 -22.93
C GLU A 184 8.10 -14.69 -24.45
N ILE A 185 7.04 -14.39 -25.21
CA ILE A 185 7.10 -14.20 -26.66
C ILE A 185 7.55 -12.77 -27.00
N LYS A 186 8.87 -12.50 -26.89
CA LYS A 186 9.51 -11.27 -27.38
C LYS A 186 10.52 -11.56 -28.50
N TRP A 187 10.29 -11.01 -29.69
CA TRP A 187 11.20 -11.17 -30.83
C TRP A 187 12.19 -10.02 -30.92
N ASP A 188 13.41 -10.24 -30.41
CA ASP A 188 14.59 -9.41 -30.73
C ASP A 188 15.27 -9.94 -32.00
N LEU A 189 14.52 -10.05 -33.09
CA LEU A 189 15.07 -10.38 -34.41
C LEU A 189 15.19 -9.09 -35.22
N GLN A 190 16.22 -8.97 -36.07
CA GLN A 190 16.29 -7.85 -37.00
C GLN A 190 15.00 -7.79 -37.84
N PRO A 191 14.47 -6.60 -38.16
CA PRO A 191 13.25 -6.44 -38.95
C PRO A 191 13.25 -7.25 -40.25
N SER A 192 14.41 -7.36 -40.91
CA SER A 192 14.64 -8.16 -42.11
C SER A 192 14.38 -9.65 -41.91
N LEU A 193 14.88 -10.24 -40.82
CA LEU A 193 14.66 -11.65 -40.46
C LEU A 193 13.24 -11.91 -39.97
N GLN A 194 12.63 -10.95 -39.28
CA GLN A 194 11.21 -11.03 -38.90
C GLN A 194 10.31 -11.14 -40.13
N ASP A 195 10.61 -10.37 -41.17
CA ASP A 195 9.89 -10.42 -42.43
C ASP A 195 10.18 -11.71 -43.21
N GLU A 196 11.43 -12.19 -43.26
CA GLU A 196 11.77 -13.47 -43.91
C GLU A 196 11.07 -14.67 -43.26
N VAL A 197 11.09 -14.76 -41.93
CA VAL A 197 10.41 -15.85 -41.22
C VAL A 197 8.89 -15.76 -41.43
N ARG A 198 8.28 -14.56 -41.35
CA ARG A 198 6.85 -14.39 -41.68
C ARG A 198 6.51 -14.87 -43.09
N GLN A 199 7.37 -14.63 -44.09
CA GLN A 199 7.16 -15.07 -45.46
C GLN A 199 7.26 -16.59 -45.64
N GLU A 200 8.07 -17.30 -44.85
CA GLU A 200 8.15 -18.76 -44.93
C GLU A 200 6.86 -19.48 -44.48
N PHE A 201 6.12 -18.92 -43.51
CA PHE A 201 4.88 -19.47 -42.97
C PHE A 201 3.64 -19.28 -43.86
N ILE A 202 3.75 -18.44 -44.89
CA ILE A 202 2.63 -17.97 -45.69
C ILE A 202 2.69 -18.60 -47.09
N GLU A 203 1.57 -19.18 -47.57
CA GLU A 203 1.39 -19.50 -48.99
C GLU A 203 0.73 -18.30 -49.69
N SER A 204 1.37 -17.76 -50.73
CA SER A 204 0.77 -16.76 -51.59
C SER A 204 -0.05 -17.44 -52.69
N SER A 205 -1.38 -17.31 -52.65
CA SER A 205 -2.20 -17.63 -53.82
C SER A 205 -2.06 -16.49 -54.84
N SER A 206 -1.71 -16.85 -56.07
CA SER A 206 -1.29 -15.98 -57.18
C SER A 206 -2.07 -14.69 -57.43
N LYS A 207 -1.31 -13.65 -57.86
CA LYS A 207 -1.65 -12.51 -58.75
C LYS A 207 -3.15 -12.26 -59.02
N ASN A 208 -3.79 -11.55 -58.09
CA ASN A 208 -4.97 -10.73 -58.32
C ASN A 208 -4.84 -9.48 -57.42
N SER A 209 -5.66 -8.46 -57.68
CA SER A 209 -5.68 -7.19 -56.94
C SER A 209 -6.11 -7.29 -55.47
N VAL A 210 -6.50 -8.50 -55.02
CA VAL A 210 -6.64 -8.91 -53.62
C VAL A 210 -5.79 -10.18 -53.43
N SER A 211 -4.85 -10.13 -52.50
CA SER A 211 -3.98 -11.22 -52.10
C SER A 211 -4.46 -11.83 -50.78
N ILE A 212 -4.62 -13.15 -50.76
CA ILE A 212 -5.06 -13.91 -49.58
C ILE A 212 -3.90 -14.77 -49.13
N GLN A 213 -3.60 -14.69 -47.84
CA GLN A 213 -2.49 -15.37 -47.20
C GLN A 213 -3.06 -16.25 -46.09
N ARG A 214 -2.88 -17.57 -46.25
CA ARG A 214 -3.22 -18.57 -45.23
C ARG A 214 -1.96 -18.97 -44.48
N PHE A 215 -2.11 -19.13 -43.17
CA PHE A 215 -1.09 -19.73 -42.33
C PHE A 215 -1.12 -21.24 -42.50
N LYS A 216 -0.03 -21.82 -42.99
CA LYS A 216 0.09 -23.26 -43.23
C LYS A 216 1.20 -23.84 -42.39
N ASN A 217 0.87 -24.92 -41.67
CA ASN A 217 1.88 -25.77 -41.09
C ASN A 217 2.52 -26.64 -42.20
N LYS A 218 3.67 -26.21 -42.74
CA LYS A 218 4.35 -26.88 -43.87
C LYS A 218 5.03 -28.21 -43.50
N TYR A 219 4.99 -28.64 -42.23
CA TYR A 219 5.84 -29.74 -41.73
C TYR A 219 5.09 -30.99 -41.29
N PHE A 220 3.75 -31.02 -41.40
CA PHE A 220 2.95 -32.22 -41.11
C PHE A 220 2.20 -32.69 -42.35
N ASP A 221 2.12 -34.01 -42.53
CA ASP A 221 1.49 -34.71 -43.66
C ASP A 221 -0.05 -34.65 -43.64
N GLY A 222 -0.62 -33.60 -43.02
CA GLY A 222 -2.05 -33.37 -42.88
C GLY A 222 -2.39 -31.91 -43.23
N GLN A 223 -3.34 -31.72 -44.15
CA GLN A 223 -3.86 -30.41 -44.61
C GLN A 223 -4.65 -29.65 -43.53
N LYS A 224 -4.14 -29.50 -42.29
CA LYS A 224 -4.79 -28.65 -41.29
C LYS A 224 -4.31 -27.21 -41.47
N PHE A 225 -5.18 -26.37 -42.00
CA PHE A 225 -4.98 -24.92 -42.05
C PHE A 225 -5.35 -24.32 -40.69
N TYR A 226 -4.62 -23.31 -40.23
CA TYR A 226 -5.10 -22.49 -39.11
C TYR A 226 -6.30 -21.68 -39.58
N PRO A 227 -7.27 -21.39 -38.70
CA PRO A 227 -8.46 -20.61 -39.05
C PRO A 227 -8.16 -19.10 -39.17
N TRP A 228 -6.91 -18.74 -39.49
CA TRP A 228 -6.39 -17.38 -39.58
C TRP A 228 -6.14 -17.02 -41.03
N ILE A 229 -6.67 -15.86 -41.43
CA ILE A 229 -6.58 -15.38 -42.80
C ILE A 229 -6.14 -13.94 -42.81
N THR A 230 -5.06 -13.68 -43.52
CA THR A 230 -4.64 -12.32 -43.85
C THR A 230 -5.11 -12.00 -45.27
N ILE A 231 -5.80 -10.88 -45.42
CA ILE A 231 -6.29 -10.36 -46.69
C ILE A 231 -5.57 -9.03 -46.92
N THR A 232 -4.82 -8.96 -48.01
CA THR A 232 -4.20 -7.73 -48.47
C THR A 232 -4.83 -7.28 -49.78
N ALA A 233 -5.13 -6.00 -49.94
CA ALA A 233 -5.77 -5.49 -51.16
C ALA A 233 -5.17 -4.17 -51.63
N SER A 234 -5.05 -4.01 -52.95
CA SER A 234 -4.57 -2.78 -53.59
C SER A 234 -5.71 -1.81 -53.99
N HIS A 235 -6.97 -2.15 -53.71
CA HIS A 235 -8.15 -1.35 -54.02
C HIS A 235 -9.34 -1.81 -53.16
N ASN A 236 -10.43 -1.04 -53.17
CA ASN A 236 -11.65 -1.40 -52.42
C ASN A 236 -12.18 -2.76 -52.84
N ILE A 237 -12.37 -3.64 -51.86
CA ILE A 237 -12.87 -4.99 -52.10
C ILE A 237 -14.39 -4.93 -52.27
N ASN A 238 -14.91 -5.49 -53.35
CA ASN A 238 -16.36 -5.60 -53.51
C ASN A 238 -16.94 -6.67 -52.54
N PRO A 239 -18.20 -6.54 -52.11
CA PRO A 239 -18.81 -7.48 -51.16
C PRO A 239 -18.83 -8.93 -51.66
N GLU A 240 -19.02 -9.14 -52.97
CA GLU A 240 -19.04 -10.46 -53.58
C GLU A 240 -17.69 -11.19 -53.45
N THR A 241 -16.57 -10.48 -53.62
CA THR A 241 -15.23 -11.06 -53.46
C THR A 241 -15.01 -11.48 -52.02
N LEU A 242 -15.39 -10.66 -51.03
CA LEU A 242 -15.25 -11.05 -49.62
C LEU A 242 -16.16 -12.23 -49.26
N GLN A 243 -17.35 -12.30 -49.83
CA GLN A 243 -18.26 -13.43 -49.61
C GLN A 243 -17.74 -14.71 -50.28
N ASP A 244 -17.11 -14.61 -51.45
CA ASP A 244 -16.40 -15.72 -52.10
C ASP A 244 -15.21 -16.17 -51.24
N ILE A 245 -14.41 -15.23 -50.72
CA ILE A 245 -13.32 -15.51 -49.78
C ILE A 245 -13.85 -16.27 -48.56
N ARG A 246 -14.92 -15.79 -47.93
CA ARG A 246 -15.53 -16.50 -46.80
C ARG A 246 -16.01 -17.88 -47.19
N SER A 247 -16.72 -18.03 -48.30
CA SER A 247 -17.28 -19.32 -48.71
C SER A 247 -16.19 -20.38 -48.92
N LYS A 248 -15.03 -19.96 -49.45
CA LYS A 248 -13.83 -20.78 -49.62
C LYS A 248 -13.03 -21.01 -48.33
N ASN A 249 -13.41 -20.34 -47.26
CA ASN A 249 -12.71 -20.31 -45.97
C ASN A 249 -13.71 -20.39 -44.80
N ALA A 250 -14.76 -21.20 -44.92
CA ALA A 250 -15.86 -21.21 -43.95
C ALA A 250 -15.43 -21.59 -42.52
N GLU A 251 -14.30 -22.29 -42.37
CA GLU A 251 -13.72 -22.70 -41.10
C GLU A 251 -12.88 -21.61 -40.41
N ALA A 252 -12.58 -20.51 -41.10
CA ALA A 252 -11.78 -19.44 -40.51
C ALA A 252 -12.58 -18.60 -39.51
N SER A 253 -11.94 -18.31 -38.38
CA SER A 253 -12.49 -17.56 -37.25
C SER A 253 -11.70 -16.28 -36.95
N SER A 254 -10.54 -16.11 -37.58
CA SER A 254 -9.67 -14.94 -37.44
C SER A 254 -9.34 -14.32 -38.80
N TYR A 255 -9.61 -13.02 -38.96
CA TYR A 255 -9.36 -12.30 -40.20
C TYR A 255 -8.60 -10.99 -39.96
N PHE A 256 -7.56 -10.77 -40.77
CA PHE A 256 -6.72 -9.59 -40.74
C PHE A 256 -6.78 -8.91 -42.11
N LEU A 257 -7.39 -7.74 -42.20
CA LEU A 257 -7.54 -6.99 -43.44
C LEU A 257 -6.63 -5.76 -43.41
N ALA A 258 -5.77 -5.62 -44.41
CA ALA A 258 -4.89 -4.47 -44.57
C ALA A 258 -4.71 -4.10 -46.06
N PRO A 259 -4.33 -2.87 -46.39
CA PRO A 259 -3.91 -2.54 -47.74
C PRO A 259 -2.57 -3.23 -48.09
N GLU A 260 -2.29 -3.40 -49.38
CA GLU A 260 -0.98 -3.88 -49.82
C GLU A 260 0.13 -2.88 -49.44
N ARG A 261 1.27 -3.41 -48.96
CA ARG A 261 2.38 -2.62 -48.36
C ARG A 261 2.94 -1.50 -49.26
N SER A 262 2.71 -1.54 -50.57
CA SER A 262 3.17 -0.54 -51.54
C SER A 262 2.12 0.53 -51.92
N SER A 263 0.96 0.55 -51.25
CA SER A 263 -0.16 1.42 -51.60
C SER A 263 -0.54 2.37 -50.46
N ASP A 264 -0.57 3.68 -50.75
CA ASP A 264 -1.13 4.72 -49.85
C ASP A 264 -2.67 4.73 -49.87
N ILE A 265 -3.30 3.57 -50.09
CA ILE A 265 -4.73 3.44 -50.36
C ILE A 265 -5.46 3.07 -49.08
N THR A 266 -6.51 3.83 -48.75
CA THR A 266 -7.45 3.49 -47.69
C THR A 266 -8.58 2.63 -48.23
N LEU A 267 -8.91 1.53 -47.54
CA LEU A 267 -9.97 0.60 -47.94
C LEU A 267 -11.34 1.09 -47.45
N VAL A 268 -12.24 1.40 -48.36
CA VAL A 268 -13.64 1.71 -48.04
C VAL A 268 -14.42 0.42 -47.83
N LEU A 269 -14.98 0.24 -46.64
CA LEU A 269 -15.85 -0.89 -46.31
C LEU A 269 -17.32 -0.46 -46.29
N SER A 270 -18.21 -1.36 -46.68
CA SER A 270 -19.66 -1.16 -46.65
C SER A 270 -20.27 -1.64 -45.34
N ASP A 271 -21.40 -1.06 -44.96
CA ASP A 271 -22.13 -1.43 -43.74
C ASP A 271 -22.57 -2.91 -43.82
N GLY A 272 -22.45 -3.64 -42.71
CA GLY A 272 -22.86 -5.05 -42.63
C GLY A 272 -22.08 -6.01 -43.53
N LEU A 273 -20.88 -5.64 -44.00
CA LEU A 273 -20.05 -6.46 -44.88
C LEU A 273 -19.75 -7.87 -44.35
N PHE A 274 -19.62 -8.01 -43.04
CA PHE A 274 -19.38 -9.26 -42.33
C PHE A 274 -20.67 -9.85 -41.74
N ASP A 275 -21.83 -9.32 -42.09
CA ASP A 275 -23.10 -9.88 -41.65
C ASP A 275 -23.18 -11.35 -42.08
N GLN A 276 -23.66 -12.21 -41.18
CA GLN A 276 -23.70 -13.67 -41.31
C GLN A 276 -22.36 -14.40 -41.12
N TRP A 277 -21.24 -13.74 -40.81
CA TRP A 277 -19.96 -14.38 -40.50
C TRP A 277 -19.94 -14.95 -39.07
N ASN A 278 -20.76 -15.97 -38.82
CA ASN A 278 -21.02 -16.48 -37.46
C ASN A 278 -19.80 -17.11 -36.76
N ASN A 279 -18.78 -17.53 -37.51
CA ASN A 279 -17.54 -18.10 -36.96
C ASN A 279 -16.50 -17.04 -36.60
N LEU A 280 -16.73 -15.76 -36.96
CA LEU A 280 -15.76 -14.69 -36.79
C LEU A 280 -15.62 -14.32 -35.30
N GLN A 281 -14.43 -14.54 -34.76
CA GLN A 281 -14.07 -14.26 -33.36
C GLN A 281 -12.99 -13.17 -33.25
N VAL A 282 -12.06 -13.11 -34.20
CA VAL A 282 -10.98 -12.11 -34.24
C VAL A 282 -11.05 -11.34 -35.55
N LEU A 283 -11.13 -10.01 -35.46
CA LEU A 283 -11.11 -9.13 -36.61
C LEU A 283 -10.10 -8.00 -36.41
N GLN A 284 -9.12 -7.90 -37.29
CA GLN A 284 -8.19 -6.76 -37.38
C GLN A 284 -8.42 -6.03 -38.70
N LEU A 285 -8.69 -4.74 -38.64
CA LEU A 285 -8.83 -3.86 -39.80
C LEU A 285 -7.75 -2.78 -39.73
N SER A 286 -6.94 -2.67 -40.78
CA SER A 286 -5.93 -1.62 -40.92
C SER A 286 -6.25 -0.71 -42.12
N TYR A 287 -6.14 0.60 -41.94
CA TYR A 287 -6.38 1.64 -42.95
C TYR A 287 -7.73 1.49 -43.66
N CYS A 288 -8.81 1.34 -42.89
CA CYS A 288 -10.17 1.19 -43.41
C CYS A 288 -11.07 2.38 -43.08
N ASP A 289 -11.89 2.82 -44.03
CA ASP A 289 -12.90 3.88 -43.87
C ASP A 289 -14.31 3.29 -43.89
N PHE A 290 -15.05 3.44 -42.78
CA PHE A 290 -16.43 2.97 -42.63
C PHE A 290 -17.16 3.77 -41.55
N SER A 291 -18.50 3.66 -41.47
CA SER A 291 -19.23 4.32 -40.38
C SER A 291 -19.15 3.50 -39.10
N PHE A 292 -18.71 4.08 -37.99
CA PHE A 292 -18.72 3.39 -36.70
C PHE A 292 -20.15 3.13 -36.21
N ALA A 293 -21.11 3.97 -36.57
CA ALA A 293 -22.52 3.78 -36.21
C ALA A 293 -23.20 2.61 -36.94
N SER A 294 -22.68 2.26 -38.13
CA SER A 294 -23.15 1.15 -38.98
C SER A 294 -21.95 0.28 -39.40
N SER A 295 -21.17 -0.17 -38.43
CA SER A 295 -19.91 -0.86 -38.70
C SER A 295 -20.08 -2.11 -39.59
N PRO A 296 -19.05 -2.47 -40.39
CA PRO A 296 -19.11 -3.63 -41.28
C PRO A 296 -19.30 -4.95 -40.53
N PHE A 297 -19.04 -4.97 -39.21
CA PHE A 297 -19.09 -6.14 -38.34
C PHE A 297 -20.26 -6.11 -37.34
N ILE A 298 -21.25 -5.23 -37.55
CA ILE A 298 -22.36 -5.03 -36.61
C ILE A 298 -23.23 -6.28 -36.41
N GLY A 299 -23.34 -7.16 -37.42
CA GLY A 299 -24.09 -8.42 -37.34
C GLY A 299 -23.31 -9.62 -36.77
N CYS A 300 -22.05 -9.47 -36.36
CA CYS A 300 -21.20 -10.58 -35.94
C CYS A 300 -21.37 -10.93 -34.46
N GLN A 301 -22.11 -11.98 -34.12
CA GLN A 301 -22.48 -12.28 -32.72
C GLN A 301 -21.37 -12.89 -31.83
N ASN A 302 -20.29 -13.40 -32.42
CA ASN A 302 -19.26 -14.17 -31.69
C ASN A 302 -17.91 -13.44 -31.60
N LEU A 303 -17.85 -12.15 -31.94
CA LEU A 303 -16.62 -11.37 -31.89
C LEU A 303 -16.10 -11.25 -30.46
N ARG A 304 -14.82 -11.62 -30.28
CA ARG A 304 -14.08 -11.52 -29.01
C ARG A 304 -12.92 -10.53 -29.10
N PHE A 305 -12.36 -10.31 -30.29
CA PHE A 305 -11.31 -9.32 -30.54
C PHE A 305 -11.68 -8.42 -31.71
N ILE A 306 -11.56 -7.10 -31.50
CA ILE A 306 -11.62 -6.10 -32.56
C ILE A 306 -10.38 -5.23 -32.45
N GLY A 307 -9.58 -5.20 -33.53
CA GLY A 307 -8.46 -4.29 -33.67
C GLY A 307 -8.67 -3.36 -34.85
N LEU A 308 -8.65 -2.06 -34.60
CA LEU A 308 -8.78 -1.01 -35.62
C LEU A 308 -7.50 -0.19 -35.64
N ASP A 309 -6.85 -0.15 -36.78
CA ASP A 309 -5.54 0.47 -36.96
C ASP A 309 -5.63 1.49 -38.11
N HIS A 310 -5.41 2.78 -37.82
CA HIS A 310 -5.55 3.87 -38.79
C HIS A 310 -6.92 3.92 -39.51
N CYS A 311 -8.00 3.48 -38.86
CA CYS A 311 -9.36 3.51 -39.42
C CYS A 311 -10.04 4.86 -39.21
N LYS A 312 -10.94 5.27 -40.12
CA LYS A 312 -11.67 6.55 -40.02
C LYS A 312 -13.18 6.37 -40.08
N ASP A 313 -13.87 7.14 -39.24
CA ASP A 313 -15.33 7.20 -39.21
C ASP A 313 -15.88 8.01 -40.40
N LYS A 314 -16.69 7.36 -41.23
CA LYS A 314 -17.49 8.05 -42.24
C LYS A 314 -18.69 8.70 -41.55
N LYS A 315 -18.61 10.02 -41.37
CA LYS A 315 -19.72 10.86 -40.89
C LYS A 315 -20.86 10.92 -41.90
N GLU A 316 -21.64 9.85 -42.02
CA GLU A 316 -22.98 9.93 -42.58
C GLU A 316 -23.96 10.26 -41.44
N GLY A 317 -24.90 11.18 -41.68
CA GLY A 317 -25.76 11.80 -40.67
C GLY A 317 -26.52 10.79 -39.79
N CYS A 318 -25.92 10.38 -38.68
CA CYS A 318 -26.50 9.39 -37.79
C CYS A 318 -27.54 10.05 -36.88
N LYS A 319 -28.83 9.81 -37.17
CA LYS A 319 -29.92 9.86 -36.19
C LYS A 319 -29.69 8.76 -35.16
N GLN A 320 -29.94 9.04 -33.88
CA GLN A 320 -29.85 8.13 -32.71
C GLN A 320 -29.76 6.64 -33.09
N SER A 321 -28.57 6.05 -32.92
CA SER A 321 -28.30 4.64 -33.19
C SER A 321 -29.12 3.75 -32.27
N ASP A 322 -29.88 2.80 -32.84
CA ASP A 322 -30.57 1.76 -32.08
C ASP A 322 -29.54 0.89 -31.35
N LEU A 323 -29.49 1.00 -30.01
CA LEU A 323 -28.57 0.25 -29.16
C LEU A 323 -28.69 -1.27 -29.33
N ARG A 324 -29.85 -1.78 -29.81
CA ARG A 324 -30.04 -3.22 -30.07
C ARG A 324 -29.09 -3.75 -31.15
N LYS A 325 -28.57 -2.90 -32.03
CA LYS A 325 -27.63 -3.30 -33.08
C LYS A 325 -26.23 -3.61 -32.53
N TRP A 326 -25.93 -3.23 -31.30
CA TRP A 326 -24.60 -3.35 -30.69
C TRP A 326 -24.44 -4.59 -29.79
N GLN A 327 -25.38 -5.55 -29.88
CA GLN A 327 -25.36 -6.77 -29.05
C GLN A 327 -24.07 -7.59 -29.18
N PHE A 328 -23.34 -7.48 -30.30
CA PHE A 328 -22.05 -8.16 -30.48
C PHE A 328 -20.99 -7.73 -29.44
N LEU A 329 -21.10 -6.55 -28.86
CA LEU A 329 -20.16 -6.07 -27.84
C LEU A 329 -20.23 -6.88 -26.54
N HIS A 330 -21.33 -7.60 -26.29
CA HIS A 330 -21.46 -8.47 -25.12
C HIS A 330 -20.43 -9.61 -25.10
N SER A 331 -20.00 -10.12 -26.26
CA SER A 331 -19.00 -11.19 -26.35
C SER A 331 -17.56 -10.67 -26.43
N LEU A 332 -17.37 -9.36 -26.58
CA LEU A 332 -16.07 -8.76 -26.81
C LEU A 332 -15.19 -8.83 -25.55
N LEU A 333 -13.98 -9.36 -25.70
CA LEU A 333 -12.97 -9.46 -24.64
C LEU A 333 -11.89 -8.39 -24.78
N VAL A 334 -11.53 -8.03 -26.01
CA VAL A 334 -10.44 -7.10 -26.31
C VAL A 334 -10.84 -6.11 -27.41
N LEU A 335 -10.59 -4.83 -27.14
CA LEU A 335 -10.73 -3.74 -28.10
C LEU A 335 -9.39 -3.01 -28.23
N ASP A 336 -8.80 -3.02 -29.42
CA ASP A 336 -7.52 -2.38 -29.73
C ASP A 336 -7.72 -1.27 -30.77
N LEU A 337 -7.50 -0.02 -30.39
CA LEU A 337 -7.67 1.15 -31.24
C LEU A 337 -6.31 1.84 -31.41
N ILE A 338 -5.71 1.70 -32.58
CA ILE A 338 -4.42 2.29 -32.93
C ILE A 338 -4.66 3.36 -33.98
N ASP A 339 -4.23 4.60 -33.71
CA ASP A 339 -4.41 5.77 -34.56
C ASP A 339 -5.87 5.94 -35.09
N THR A 340 -6.85 5.48 -34.29
CA THR A 340 -8.28 5.38 -34.67
C THR A 340 -9.15 6.07 -33.62
N ILE A 341 -9.96 7.06 -34.02
CA ILE A 341 -10.76 7.88 -33.09
C ILE A 341 -12.20 7.41 -32.99
N TRP A 342 -12.49 6.49 -32.06
CA TRP A 342 -13.85 6.00 -31.80
C TRP A 342 -14.38 6.46 -30.44
N TYR A 343 -14.92 7.69 -30.37
CA TYR A 343 -15.34 8.33 -29.12
C TYR A 343 -16.59 7.69 -28.45
N GLN A 344 -17.47 7.02 -29.22
CA GLN A 344 -18.66 6.38 -28.65
C GLN A 344 -18.33 5.25 -27.67
N VAL A 345 -17.11 4.69 -27.70
CA VAL A 345 -16.66 3.65 -26.75
C VAL A 345 -16.75 4.10 -25.29
N PHE A 346 -16.73 5.41 -25.05
CA PHE A 346 -16.82 6.02 -23.72
C PHE A 346 -18.22 6.49 -23.33
N SER A 347 -19.26 6.24 -24.14
CA SER A 347 -20.63 6.61 -23.77
C SER A 347 -21.19 5.68 -22.70
N GLU A 348 -22.11 6.20 -21.87
CA GLU A 348 -22.74 5.41 -20.80
C GLU A 348 -23.49 4.20 -21.38
N ASP A 349 -24.20 4.39 -22.50
CA ASP A 349 -24.94 3.32 -23.18
C ASP A 349 -24.03 2.18 -23.70
N MET A 350 -22.80 2.49 -24.13
CA MET A 350 -21.86 1.49 -24.66
C MET A 350 -21.12 0.77 -23.53
N ALA A 351 -20.83 1.46 -22.42
CA ALA A 351 -20.21 0.86 -21.25
C ALA A 351 -21.04 -0.32 -20.69
N ASP A 352 -22.36 -0.22 -20.72
CA ASP A 352 -23.27 -1.28 -20.27
C ASP A 352 -23.33 -2.49 -21.24
N LEU A 353 -22.89 -2.32 -22.50
CA LEU A 353 -22.79 -3.41 -23.49
C LEU A 353 -21.46 -4.17 -23.39
N PHE A 354 -20.38 -3.53 -22.94
CA PHE A 354 -19.05 -4.14 -22.75
C PHE A 354 -18.96 -5.04 -21.51
N VAL A 355 -19.91 -5.95 -21.34
CA VAL A 355 -20.06 -6.79 -20.12
C VAL A 355 -18.86 -7.70 -19.87
N ASN A 356 -18.19 -8.17 -20.92
CA ASN A 356 -17.07 -9.11 -20.84
C ASN A 356 -15.71 -8.49 -21.23
N LEU A 357 -15.65 -7.19 -21.48
CA LEU A 357 -14.43 -6.54 -21.93
C LEU A 357 -13.37 -6.60 -20.82
N ARG A 358 -12.19 -7.10 -21.16
CA ARG A 358 -11.06 -7.30 -20.24
C ARG A 358 -9.86 -6.41 -20.60
N GLU A 359 -9.68 -6.08 -21.88
CA GLU A 359 -8.59 -5.22 -22.33
C GLU A 359 -9.09 -4.14 -23.29
N LEU A 360 -8.75 -2.89 -22.98
CA LEU A 360 -9.02 -1.72 -23.83
C LEU A 360 -7.72 -0.98 -24.07
N ASN A 361 -7.29 -0.93 -25.33
CA ASN A 361 -6.12 -0.21 -25.77
C ASN A 361 -6.50 0.92 -26.72
N ILE A 362 -6.00 2.11 -26.45
CA ILE A 362 -6.16 3.28 -27.29
C ILE A 362 -4.79 3.91 -27.45
N VAL A 363 -4.21 3.83 -28.64
CA VAL A 363 -2.84 4.26 -28.93
C VAL A 363 -2.82 5.17 -30.14
N GLY A 364 -1.99 6.19 -30.15
CA GLY A 364 -1.82 7.09 -31.30
C GLY A 364 -2.96 8.11 -31.47
N VAL A 365 -3.86 8.26 -30.50
CA VAL A 365 -5.00 9.19 -30.60
C VAL A 365 -4.76 10.46 -29.77
N ASP A 366 -5.07 11.62 -30.34
CA ASP A 366 -5.13 12.89 -29.60
C ASP A 366 -6.31 12.90 -28.62
N CYS A 367 -5.99 12.71 -27.34
CA CYS A 367 -6.97 12.66 -26.26
C CYS A 367 -7.77 13.95 -26.11
N SER A 368 -7.21 15.11 -26.50
CA SER A 368 -7.94 16.39 -26.48
C SER A 368 -9.13 16.38 -27.44
N HIS A 369 -9.01 15.69 -28.56
CA HIS A 369 -10.07 15.54 -29.54
C HIS A 369 -11.20 14.64 -29.02
N ILE A 370 -10.85 13.50 -28.40
CA ILE A 370 -11.83 12.60 -27.76
C ILE A 370 -12.63 13.38 -26.70
N TRP A 371 -11.93 14.10 -25.82
CA TRP A 371 -12.56 14.84 -24.74
C TRP A 371 -13.42 16.02 -25.23
N GLY A 372 -12.94 16.74 -26.25
CA GLY A 372 -13.71 17.83 -26.88
C GLY A 372 -14.98 17.35 -27.57
N GLN A 373 -14.96 16.16 -28.20
CA GLN A 373 -16.17 15.57 -28.80
C GLN A 373 -17.18 15.11 -27.75
N LEU A 374 -16.71 14.56 -26.62
CA LEU A 374 -17.57 14.25 -25.46
C LEU A 374 -18.20 15.52 -24.87
N GLN A 375 -17.49 16.64 -24.86
CA GLN A 375 -18.01 17.94 -24.41
C GLN A 375 -19.10 18.50 -25.32
N ASN A 376 -18.91 18.44 -26.64
CA ASN A 376 -19.80 19.10 -27.62
C ASN A 376 -21.14 18.39 -27.86
N LYS A 377 -21.32 17.14 -27.40
CA LYS A 377 -22.59 16.40 -27.55
C LYS A 377 -23.52 16.45 -26.31
N ILE A 378 -23.07 17.03 -25.20
CA ILE A 378 -23.86 17.21 -23.97
C ILE A 378 -24.32 18.67 -23.90
N GLU A 379 -25.11 19.12 -24.87
CA GLU A 379 -25.68 20.49 -24.88
C GLU A 379 -27.03 20.58 -24.15
N TYR A 380 -27.53 19.48 -23.58
CA TYR A 380 -28.71 19.47 -22.72
C TYR A 380 -28.46 18.54 -21.53
N VAL A 381 -28.76 19.03 -20.33
CA VAL A 381 -28.64 18.37 -19.00
C VAL A 381 -27.35 18.68 -18.23
N ASP A 382 -27.46 19.77 -17.46
CA ASP A 382 -26.86 19.97 -16.14
C ASP A 382 -25.32 19.98 -16.05
N LEU A 383 -24.77 21.21 -16.03
CA LEU A 383 -23.36 21.57 -15.78
C LEU A 383 -22.81 21.08 -14.41
N SER A 384 -23.57 20.29 -13.65
CA SER A 384 -23.17 19.66 -12.39
C SER A 384 -22.85 18.15 -12.51
N ARG A 385 -23.07 17.51 -13.66
CA ARG A 385 -22.70 16.10 -13.88
C ARG A 385 -21.24 15.96 -14.31
N LYS A 386 -20.44 15.36 -13.42
CA LYS A 386 -18.99 15.17 -13.51
C LYS A 386 -18.55 14.44 -14.79
N ARG A 387 -17.36 14.82 -15.27
CA ARG A 387 -16.67 14.33 -16.48
C ARG A 387 -16.12 12.90 -16.30
N ASN A 388 -16.99 11.90 -16.14
CA ASN A 388 -16.53 10.53 -15.88
C ASN A 388 -16.57 9.67 -17.15
N ILE A 389 -15.43 9.15 -17.59
CA ILE A 389 -15.41 7.96 -18.45
C ILE A 389 -15.93 6.80 -17.61
N LYS A 390 -16.99 6.14 -18.04
CA LYS A 390 -17.43 4.90 -17.40
C LYS A 390 -16.86 3.74 -18.21
N LEU A 391 -15.97 2.95 -17.59
CA LEU A 391 -15.46 1.72 -18.17
C LEU A 391 -16.13 0.50 -17.50
N PRO A 392 -16.20 -0.64 -18.20
CA PRO A 392 -16.85 -1.84 -17.68
C PRO A 392 -16.10 -2.41 -16.47
N SER A 393 -16.86 -2.94 -15.49
CA SER A 393 -16.29 -3.43 -14.24
C SER A 393 -15.36 -4.66 -14.38
N THR A 394 -15.48 -5.37 -15.51
CA THR A 394 -14.68 -6.55 -15.88
C THR A 394 -13.31 -6.21 -16.45
N LEU A 395 -13.03 -4.93 -16.74
CA LEU A 395 -11.79 -4.49 -17.35
C LEU A 395 -10.60 -4.83 -16.43
N ARG A 396 -9.61 -5.56 -16.97
CA ARG A 396 -8.37 -5.94 -16.28
C ARG A 396 -7.18 -5.08 -16.69
N PHE A 397 -7.15 -4.65 -17.95
CA PHE A 397 -6.08 -3.85 -18.55
C PHE A 397 -6.63 -2.65 -19.31
N PHE A 398 -6.09 -1.48 -19.03
CA PHE A 398 -6.43 -0.23 -19.73
C PHE A 398 -5.16 0.47 -20.21
N ARG A 399 -5.08 0.79 -21.51
CA ARG A 399 -3.95 1.53 -22.09
C ARG A 399 -4.44 2.79 -22.79
N LEU A 400 -3.93 3.94 -22.39
CA LEU A 400 -4.17 5.24 -23.04
C LEU A 400 -2.84 5.88 -23.47
N ASP A 401 -2.54 5.63 -24.74
CA ASP A 401 -1.38 5.94 -25.55
C ASP A 401 -1.40 7.27 -26.36
N ASN A 402 -1.17 8.49 -25.86
CA ASN A 402 -1.36 9.68 -26.71
C ASN A 402 -0.25 9.81 -27.80
N ARG A 403 -0.55 10.37 -28.98
CA ARG A 403 0.44 10.51 -30.08
C ARG A 403 1.47 11.61 -29.83
N GLN A 404 1.04 12.72 -29.25
CA GLN A 404 1.87 13.84 -28.84
C GLN A 404 1.38 14.36 -27.48
N PRO A 405 2.23 15.01 -26.67
CA PRO A 405 1.79 15.64 -25.44
C PRO A 405 0.63 16.62 -25.70
N THR A 406 -0.42 16.59 -24.89
CA THR A 406 -1.56 17.52 -25.06
C THR A 406 -1.09 18.98 -24.96
N PRO A 407 -1.61 19.90 -25.78
CA PRO A 407 -1.29 21.33 -25.68
C PRO A 407 -1.61 21.87 -24.28
N GLN A 408 -0.76 22.73 -23.70
CA GLN A 408 -0.97 23.27 -22.34
C GLN A 408 -2.26 24.11 -22.19
N SER A 409 -2.89 24.52 -23.29
CA SER A 409 -4.12 25.32 -23.31
C SER A 409 -5.41 24.50 -23.20
N THR A 410 -5.34 23.16 -23.14
CA THR A 410 -6.55 22.32 -23.05
C THR A 410 -7.11 22.27 -21.62
N PRO A 411 -8.44 22.29 -21.44
CA PRO A 411 -9.06 22.23 -20.12
C PRO A 411 -8.67 20.96 -19.36
N GLY A 412 -8.56 21.04 -18.03
CA GLY A 412 -8.13 19.92 -17.18
C GLY A 412 -8.97 18.65 -17.37
N ILE A 413 -8.30 17.51 -17.49
CA ILE A 413 -8.90 16.19 -17.65
C ILE A 413 -9.10 15.55 -16.28
N GLU A 414 -10.29 15.04 -16.03
CA GLU A 414 -10.62 14.24 -14.85
C GLU A 414 -10.88 12.83 -15.35
N LEU A 415 -10.03 11.87 -14.98
CA LEU A 415 -10.21 10.46 -15.35
C LEU A 415 -10.65 9.67 -14.12
N SER A 416 -11.82 9.04 -14.22
CA SER A 416 -12.30 8.10 -13.20
C SER A 416 -12.40 6.71 -13.79
N LEU A 417 -11.67 5.75 -13.20
CA LEU A 417 -11.81 4.30 -13.40
C LEU A 417 -12.49 3.66 -12.18
N LYS A 418 -13.24 4.47 -11.42
CA LYS A 418 -13.89 4.05 -10.19
C LYS A 418 -14.83 2.87 -10.44
N GLY A 419 -14.70 1.85 -9.60
CA GLY A 419 -15.55 0.65 -9.66
C GLY A 419 -15.11 -0.41 -10.68
N CYS A 420 -14.02 -0.19 -11.42
CA CYS A 420 -13.39 -1.21 -12.25
C CYS A 420 -12.70 -2.27 -11.38
N MET A 421 -13.50 -3.14 -10.74
CA MET A 421 -13.03 -4.04 -9.69
C MET A 421 -11.97 -5.03 -10.17
N GLY A 422 -12.03 -5.42 -11.44
CA GLY A 422 -11.06 -6.31 -12.04
C GLY A 422 -9.77 -5.65 -12.51
N LEU A 423 -9.64 -4.31 -12.42
CA LEU A 423 -8.52 -3.60 -13.02
C LEU A 423 -7.23 -3.89 -12.25
N GLU A 424 -6.34 -4.67 -12.86
CA GLU A 424 -5.06 -5.11 -12.29
C GLU A 424 -3.92 -4.17 -12.68
N SER A 425 -3.98 -3.61 -13.89
CA SER A 425 -2.96 -2.72 -14.44
C SER A 425 -3.56 -1.69 -15.38
N PHE A 426 -2.96 -0.50 -15.42
CA PHE A 426 -3.23 0.46 -16.48
C PHE A 426 -1.94 1.11 -16.95
N PHE A 427 -1.98 1.69 -18.13
CA PHE A 427 -0.89 2.46 -18.71
C PHE A 427 -1.45 3.74 -19.30
N MET A 428 -0.80 4.84 -19.00
CA MET A 428 -1.12 6.15 -19.50
C MET A 428 0.18 6.87 -19.86
N SER A 429 0.25 7.44 -21.05
CA SER A 429 1.35 8.34 -21.37
C SER A 429 1.00 9.53 -22.23
N ARG A 430 1.85 10.57 -22.13
CA ARG A 430 1.80 11.80 -22.93
C ARG A 430 0.51 12.61 -22.72
N ILE A 431 0.09 12.74 -21.46
CA ILE A 431 -1.10 13.52 -21.05
C ILE A 431 -0.67 14.69 -20.14
N SER A 432 -0.67 15.91 -20.67
CA SER A 432 -0.07 17.07 -20.02
C SER A 432 -1.02 17.87 -19.11
N ASN A 433 -2.32 17.55 -19.08
CA ASN A 433 -3.38 18.30 -18.40
C ASN A 433 -4.31 17.42 -17.53
N LEU A 434 -3.85 16.28 -17.04
CA LEU A 434 -4.63 15.41 -16.15
C LEU A 434 -4.70 16.03 -14.76
N THR A 435 -5.87 16.51 -14.34
CA THR A 435 -6.06 17.15 -13.03
C THR A 435 -6.52 16.20 -11.92
N GLU A 436 -7.28 15.16 -12.27
CA GLU A 436 -7.81 14.18 -11.32
C GLU A 436 -7.67 12.77 -11.89
N LEU A 437 -7.22 11.84 -11.04
CA LEU A 437 -7.21 10.41 -11.31
C LEU A 437 -7.92 9.68 -10.17
N ASP A 438 -9.04 9.02 -10.47
CA ASP A 438 -9.81 8.23 -9.51
C ASP A 438 -9.74 6.74 -9.88
N LEU A 439 -8.99 5.97 -9.08
CA LEU A 439 -8.81 4.53 -9.21
C LEU A 439 -9.54 3.77 -8.09
N SER A 440 -10.55 4.39 -7.47
CA SER A 440 -11.25 3.84 -6.31
C SER A 440 -11.94 2.53 -6.63
N GLY A 441 -11.77 1.52 -5.76
CA GLY A 441 -12.40 0.22 -5.87
C GLY A 441 -11.83 -0.68 -6.96
N THR A 442 -10.62 -0.40 -7.44
CA THR A 442 -9.86 -1.22 -8.39
C THR A 442 -9.02 -2.31 -7.68
N ALA A 443 -8.58 -3.33 -8.43
CA ALA A 443 -7.71 -4.40 -7.94
C ALA A 443 -6.20 -4.10 -8.10
N ILE A 444 -5.84 -2.83 -8.31
CA ILE A 444 -4.45 -2.41 -8.51
C ILE A 444 -3.63 -2.74 -7.26
N ARG A 445 -2.58 -3.56 -7.45
CA ARG A 445 -1.64 -3.94 -6.38
C ARG A 445 -0.49 -2.94 -6.22
N ILE A 446 0.06 -2.49 -7.34
CA ILE A 446 1.17 -1.54 -7.38
C ILE A 446 0.75 -0.41 -8.31
N LEU A 447 0.74 0.82 -7.80
CA LEU A 447 0.60 2.01 -8.63
C LEU A 447 1.99 2.58 -8.92
N ASP A 448 2.49 2.36 -10.13
CA ASP A 448 3.86 2.73 -10.52
C ASP A 448 3.87 3.94 -11.46
N PHE A 449 4.13 5.13 -10.93
CA PHE A 449 4.23 6.35 -11.74
C PHE A 449 5.47 6.39 -12.65
N THR A 450 6.41 5.43 -12.56
CA THR A 450 7.55 5.35 -13.48
C THR A 450 7.24 4.57 -14.76
N THR A 451 6.29 3.64 -14.69
CA THR A 451 5.96 2.73 -15.81
C THR A 451 4.51 2.82 -16.26
N MET A 452 3.56 3.04 -15.35
CA MET A 452 2.13 3.10 -15.64
C MET A 452 1.64 4.51 -16.00
N VAL A 453 2.35 5.56 -15.58
CA VAL A 453 1.94 6.96 -15.75
C VAL A 453 3.14 7.77 -16.25
N MET A 454 3.49 7.61 -17.53
CA MET A 454 4.70 8.22 -18.10
C MET A 454 4.41 9.54 -18.79
N GLU A 455 5.23 10.56 -18.57
CA GLU A 455 5.06 11.88 -19.23
C GLU A 455 3.67 12.50 -18.95
N VAL A 456 3.16 12.33 -17.71
CA VAL A 456 1.90 12.94 -17.24
C VAL A 456 2.19 14.08 -16.28
N THR A 457 1.56 15.24 -16.51
CA THR A 457 1.75 16.48 -15.73
C THR A 457 0.42 17.09 -15.29
N GLY A 458 0.44 17.90 -14.22
CA GLY A 458 -0.74 18.64 -13.75
C GLY A 458 -1.69 17.88 -12.83
N LEU A 459 -1.30 16.70 -12.32
CA LEU A 459 -2.13 15.88 -11.43
C LEU A 459 -2.28 16.55 -10.07
N LYS A 460 -3.50 17.03 -9.78
CA LYS A 460 -3.84 17.69 -8.52
C LYS A 460 -4.49 16.76 -7.51
N ARG A 461 -5.27 15.78 -7.97
CA ARG A 461 -6.08 14.92 -7.08
C ARG A 461 -5.94 13.45 -7.46
N LEU A 462 -5.64 12.61 -6.46
CA LEU A 462 -5.54 11.16 -6.60
C LEU A 462 -6.45 10.45 -5.59
N PHE A 463 -7.36 9.61 -6.09
CA PHE A 463 -8.27 8.81 -5.25
C PHE A 463 -7.99 7.31 -5.42
N LEU A 464 -7.73 6.65 -4.29
CA LEU A 464 -7.46 5.22 -4.15
C LEU A 464 -8.33 4.66 -3.01
N LEU A 465 -9.64 4.89 -3.10
CA LEU A 465 -10.59 4.52 -2.04
C LEU A 465 -11.13 3.10 -2.25
N GLY A 466 -11.04 2.24 -1.24
CA GLY A 466 -11.50 0.86 -1.36
C GLY A 466 -10.58 -0.02 -2.20
N CYS A 467 -9.30 0.33 -2.30
CA CYS A 467 -8.30 -0.42 -3.05
C CYS A 467 -7.68 -1.49 -2.13
N GLU A 468 -8.44 -2.56 -1.88
CA GLU A 468 -8.08 -3.63 -0.93
C GLU A 468 -6.75 -4.33 -1.25
N GLN A 469 -6.43 -4.41 -2.55
CA GLN A 469 -5.24 -5.09 -3.04
C GLN A 469 -4.01 -4.18 -3.11
N LEU A 470 -4.17 -2.88 -2.88
CA LEU A 470 -3.08 -1.92 -3.00
C LEU A 470 -2.02 -2.18 -1.93
N ARG A 471 -0.79 -2.43 -2.38
CA ARG A 471 0.38 -2.66 -1.53
C ARG A 471 1.38 -1.53 -1.61
N LYS A 472 1.59 -0.94 -2.79
CA LYS A 472 2.66 0.05 -3.00
C LYS A 472 2.28 1.09 -4.03
N ILE A 473 2.66 2.34 -3.75
CA ILE A 473 2.74 3.42 -4.72
C ILE A 473 4.21 3.75 -4.92
N LYS A 474 4.69 3.65 -6.16
CA LYS A 474 6.02 4.09 -6.56
C LYS A 474 5.89 5.44 -7.23
N TRP A 475 6.48 6.43 -6.59
CA TRP A 475 6.64 7.75 -7.15
C TRP A 475 7.97 7.77 -7.91
N GLY A 476 7.98 8.20 -9.17
CA GLY A 476 9.21 8.30 -9.97
C GLY A 476 10.18 9.38 -9.50
N GLU A 477 11.17 9.72 -10.33
CA GLU A 477 12.08 10.84 -10.02
C GLU A 477 11.27 12.11 -9.71
N ILE A 478 11.65 12.76 -8.60
CA ILE A 478 10.91 13.86 -7.97
C ILE A 478 10.96 15.08 -8.90
N GLY A 479 10.00 15.19 -9.82
CA GLY A 479 10.04 16.20 -10.89
C GLY A 479 8.72 16.92 -11.12
N SER A 480 7.69 16.22 -11.61
CA SER A 480 6.48 16.86 -12.13
C SER A 480 5.18 16.43 -11.44
N THR A 481 4.90 15.13 -11.33
CA THR A 481 3.56 14.66 -10.94
C THR A 481 3.22 14.85 -9.45
N ILE A 482 4.22 14.81 -8.55
CA ILE A 482 4.00 15.01 -7.10
C ILE A 482 3.89 16.50 -6.74
N ARG A 483 4.56 17.38 -7.49
CA ARG A 483 4.65 18.81 -7.14
C ARG A 483 3.30 19.52 -7.22
N ASP A 484 2.48 19.10 -8.19
CA ASP A 484 1.16 19.69 -8.42
C ASP A 484 0.06 19.04 -7.57
N LEU A 485 0.39 17.98 -6.81
CA LEU A 485 -0.59 17.22 -6.04
C LEU A 485 -1.10 18.04 -4.84
N GLU A 486 -2.39 18.31 -4.82
CA GLU A 486 -3.10 19.05 -3.78
C GLU A 486 -3.88 18.09 -2.85
N LEU A 487 -4.34 16.94 -3.37
CA LEU A 487 -5.13 15.97 -2.61
C LEU A 487 -4.74 14.52 -2.92
N LEU A 488 -4.46 13.76 -1.87
CA LEU A 488 -4.23 12.31 -1.90
C LEU A 488 -5.19 11.62 -0.93
N CYS A 489 -6.06 10.77 -1.46
CA CYS A 489 -7.00 9.98 -0.67
C CYS A 489 -6.76 8.48 -0.87
N ILE A 490 -6.46 7.75 0.20
CA ILE A 490 -6.21 6.30 0.19
C ILE A 490 -7.10 5.63 1.22
N ASP A 491 -7.80 4.57 0.83
CA ASP A 491 -8.47 3.66 1.77
C ASP A 491 -8.25 2.22 1.28
N THR A 492 -7.58 1.39 2.07
CA THR A 492 -7.32 -0.02 1.73
C THR A 492 -8.20 -1.00 2.50
N ARG A 493 -9.23 -0.51 3.20
CA ARG A 493 -10.20 -1.37 3.89
C ARG A 493 -11.16 -2.04 2.90
N PRO A 494 -11.67 -3.24 3.23
CA PRO A 494 -12.64 -3.93 2.42
C PRO A 494 -13.97 -3.19 2.29
N ARG A 495 -14.60 -3.33 1.13
CA ARG A 495 -15.80 -2.59 0.71
C ARG A 495 -16.94 -2.62 1.73
N ILE A 496 -17.06 -1.53 2.48
CA ILE A 496 -18.31 -1.11 3.13
C ILE A 496 -18.70 0.22 2.50
N LYS A 497 -20.02 0.50 2.40
CA LYS A 497 -20.55 1.79 1.94
C LYS A 497 -19.77 2.92 2.61
N TYR A 498 -18.85 3.54 1.87
CA TYR A 498 -17.92 4.48 2.45
C TYR A 498 -18.69 5.70 2.97
N PRO A 499 -18.43 6.15 4.20
CA PRO A 499 -18.63 7.56 4.50
C PRO A 499 -17.86 8.32 3.44
N GLN A 500 -18.47 9.32 2.81
CA GLN A 500 -17.69 10.26 2.02
C GLN A 500 -16.62 10.81 2.96
N LEU A 501 -15.35 10.47 2.73
CA LEU A 501 -14.24 11.22 3.31
C LEU A 501 -14.53 12.68 3.02
N PHE A 502 -14.82 13.45 4.06
CA PHE A 502 -15.24 14.83 3.94
C PHE A 502 -14.00 15.62 3.51
N VAL A 503 -13.81 15.71 2.20
CA VAL A 503 -12.82 16.60 1.60
C VAL A 503 -13.38 17.99 1.77
N ASP A 504 -12.90 18.72 2.78
CA ASP A 504 -13.21 20.13 2.95
C ASP A 504 -12.77 20.89 1.69
N LYS A 505 -13.75 21.30 0.89
CA LYS A 505 -13.53 22.01 -0.38
C LYS A 505 -13.09 23.46 -0.18
N ASN A 506 -13.03 23.95 1.06
CA ASN A 506 -12.75 25.35 1.38
C ASN A 506 -11.29 25.61 1.83
N LYS A 507 -10.37 24.67 1.60
CA LYS A 507 -8.99 24.79 2.06
C LYS A 507 -8.10 25.68 1.17
N SER A 508 -7.10 26.28 1.82
CA SER A 508 -6.16 27.22 1.22
C SER A 508 -5.44 26.61 0.01
N PRO A 509 -5.44 27.28 -1.16
CA PRO A 509 -4.75 26.78 -2.34
C PRO A 509 -3.24 26.68 -2.09
N GLY A 510 -2.63 25.56 -2.49
CA GLY A 510 -1.17 25.35 -2.46
C GLY A 510 -0.63 24.40 -1.38
N ARG A 511 -1.48 23.81 -0.53
CA ARG A 511 -1.06 22.85 0.51
C ARG A 511 -1.56 21.44 0.20
N LEU A 512 -0.67 20.45 0.25
CA LEU A 512 -1.04 19.04 0.01
C LEU A 512 -1.86 18.52 1.20
N SER A 513 -2.99 17.89 0.91
CA SER A 513 -3.81 17.18 1.91
C SER A 513 -3.76 15.68 1.66
N VAL A 514 -3.35 14.92 2.67
CA VAL A 514 -3.27 13.45 2.65
C VAL A 514 -4.28 12.87 3.63
N HIS A 515 -5.23 12.11 3.11
CA HIS A 515 -6.15 11.30 3.90
C HIS A 515 -5.89 9.83 3.59
N ALA A 516 -5.40 9.08 4.56
CA ALA A 516 -5.05 7.68 4.35
C ALA A 516 -5.64 6.81 5.44
N VAL A 517 -6.44 5.81 5.07
CA VAL A 517 -6.84 4.71 5.95
C VAL A 517 -6.18 3.44 5.42
N ILE A 518 -5.19 2.93 6.14
CA ILE A 518 -4.36 1.82 5.70
C ILE A 518 -4.48 0.63 6.65
N VAL A 519 -4.77 -0.54 6.10
CA VAL A 519 -4.83 -1.79 6.87
C VAL A 519 -3.43 -2.38 7.08
N ASP A 520 -2.64 -2.46 6.01
CA ASP A 520 -1.23 -2.89 6.05
C ASP A 520 -0.34 -1.66 6.29
N ALA A 521 0.32 -1.61 7.45
CA ALA A 521 1.13 -0.46 7.86
C ALA A 521 2.26 -0.14 6.87
N ARG A 522 2.74 -1.14 6.10
CA ARG A 522 3.82 -0.97 5.12
C ARG A 522 3.46 -0.01 3.98
N ILE A 523 2.17 0.24 3.72
CA ILE A 523 1.71 1.25 2.74
C ILE A 523 2.17 2.66 3.14
N ALA A 524 2.40 2.92 4.43
CA ALA A 524 2.93 4.20 4.92
C ALA A 524 4.26 4.57 4.26
N ARG A 525 5.09 3.59 3.87
CA ARG A 525 6.35 3.81 3.13
C ARG A 525 6.11 4.60 1.83
N SER A 526 5.00 4.35 1.15
CA SER A 526 4.62 5.05 -0.08
C SER A 526 4.16 6.49 0.15
N LEU A 527 3.78 6.86 1.37
CA LEU A 527 3.41 8.23 1.72
C LEU A 527 4.64 9.14 1.90
N TRP A 528 5.84 8.57 2.05
CA TRP A 528 7.06 9.36 2.21
C TRP A 528 7.39 10.20 0.98
N GLY A 529 7.14 9.71 -0.24
CA GLY A 529 7.37 10.47 -1.47
C GLY A 529 6.71 11.85 -1.45
N PRO A 530 5.38 11.93 -1.27
CA PRO A 530 4.65 13.20 -1.20
C PRO A 530 4.85 13.97 0.11
N ILE A 531 5.00 13.31 1.27
CA ILE A 531 5.07 14.00 2.58
C ILE A 531 6.50 14.38 2.99
N GLY A 532 7.48 13.54 2.69
CA GLY A 532 8.84 13.60 3.21
C GLY A 532 9.63 14.82 2.76
N ASN A 533 9.47 15.21 1.49
CA ASN A 533 10.25 16.27 0.85
C ASN A 533 9.67 17.68 1.04
N MET A 534 8.47 17.82 1.60
CA MET A 534 7.84 19.11 1.88
C MET A 534 8.08 19.47 3.35
N PRO A 535 8.91 20.49 3.65
CA PRO A 535 9.32 20.73 5.02
C PRO A 535 8.22 21.35 5.91
N TYR A 536 7.22 22.09 5.38
CA TYR A 536 6.27 22.84 6.24
C TYR A 536 4.78 22.96 5.79
N ASP A 537 4.35 22.36 4.67
CA ASP A 537 2.96 22.54 4.16
C ASP A 537 2.29 21.24 3.72
N VAL A 538 1.99 20.36 4.69
CA VAL A 538 1.14 19.18 4.44
C VAL A 538 0.12 19.03 5.57
N ASP A 539 -1.15 18.90 5.21
CA ASP A 539 -2.19 18.39 6.10
C ASP A 539 -2.24 16.88 5.95
N MET A 540 -2.09 16.12 7.04
CA MET A 540 -2.15 14.67 7.00
C MET A 540 -3.09 14.12 8.09
N ASN A 541 -3.98 13.23 7.68
CA ASN A 541 -4.83 12.42 8.54
C ASN A 541 -4.62 10.96 8.14
N ILE A 542 -3.79 10.24 8.90
CA ILE A 542 -3.41 8.86 8.60
C ILE A 542 -3.95 7.95 9.70
N HIS A 543 -4.80 7.00 9.32
CA HIS A 543 -5.37 5.99 10.21
C HIS A 543 -4.82 4.62 9.81
N VAL A 544 -4.15 3.94 10.73
CA VAL A 544 -3.62 2.59 10.54
C VAL A 544 -4.53 1.63 11.28
N THR A 545 -5.52 1.06 10.58
CA THR A 545 -6.60 0.29 11.18
C THR A 545 -7.35 -0.56 10.16
N SER A 546 -7.87 -1.71 10.58
CA SER A 546 -8.87 -2.46 9.82
C SER A 546 -10.30 -2.20 10.27
N SER A 547 -10.50 -1.34 11.28
CA SER A 547 -11.82 -1.09 11.87
C SER A 547 -12.74 -0.33 10.92
N THR A 548 -14.00 -0.75 10.91
CA THR A 548 -15.07 -0.21 10.08
C THR A 548 -15.88 0.88 10.79
N ILE A 549 -15.62 1.11 12.08
CA ILE A 549 -16.35 2.04 12.95
C ILE A 549 -15.95 3.50 12.67
N TYR A 550 -14.85 3.73 11.95
CA TYR A 550 -14.49 5.05 11.47
C TYR A 550 -15.40 5.46 10.29
N GLY A 551 -16.51 6.15 10.60
CA GLY A 551 -17.44 6.63 9.57
C GLY A 551 -18.74 7.33 9.97
N GLU A 552 -19.21 7.26 11.22
CA GLU A 552 -20.38 8.06 11.66
C GLU A 552 -19.93 9.32 12.41
N VAL A 553 -19.70 10.42 11.69
CA VAL A 553 -19.71 11.76 12.28
C VAL A 553 -20.52 12.69 11.37
N GLN A 554 -21.59 13.24 11.96
CA GLN A 554 -22.57 14.12 11.35
C GLN A 554 -21.99 15.53 11.11
N SER A 555 -22.59 16.27 10.17
CA SER A 555 -22.09 17.51 9.57
C SER A 555 -21.77 18.66 10.54
N GLU A 556 -20.83 19.51 10.14
CA GLU A 556 -20.34 20.74 10.81
C GLU A 556 -21.40 21.78 11.20
N GLY A 557 -22.63 21.70 10.69
CA GLY A 557 -23.72 22.62 11.05
C GLY A 557 -24.33 22.40 12.43
N THR A 558 -24.07 21.26 13.07
CA THR A 558 -24.67 20.88 14.36
C THR A 558 -23.63 20.75 15.47
N TYR A 559 -22.38 21.16 15.23
CA TYR A 559 -21.25 21.00 16.15
C TYR A 559 -21.38 21.82 17.45
N LYS A 560 -22.25 22.83 17.48
CA LYS A 560 -22.53 23.59 18.71
C LYS A 560 -23.68 23.00 19.54
N ASP A 561 -24.72 22.49 18.88
CA ASP A 561 -25.89 21.91 19.57
C ASP A 561 -25.68 20.43 19.94
N SER A 562 -24.73 19.75 19.30
CA SER A 562 -24.35 18.38 19.65
C SER A 562 -23.32 18.33 20.79
N ILE A 563 -22.67 19.43 21.17
CA ILE A 563 -21.77 19.45 22.34
C ILE A 563 -22.54 19.26 23.64
N SER A 564 -23.80 19.72 23.71
CA SER A 564 -24.67 19.44 24.86
C SER A 564 -25.20 18.00 24.84
N GLN A 565 -25.53 17.45 23.66
CA GLN A 565 -26.06 16.08 23.56
C GLN A 565 -24.97 14.98 23.60
N LEU A 566 -23.74 15.27 23.16
CA LEU A 566 -22.55 14.42 23.30
C LEU A 566 -21.95 14.52 24.70
N SER A 567 -22.04 15.67 25.40
CA SER A 567 -21.73 15.68 26.84
C SER A 567 -22.69 14.81 27.63
N ASP A 568 -23.94 14.68 27.17
CA ASP A 568 -24.95 13.81 27.81
C ASP A 568 -24.78 12.33 27.42
N HIS A 569 -24.44 12.00 26.17
CA HIS A 569 -24.16 10.62 25.74
C HIS A 569 -22.79 10.09 26.18
N VAL A 570 -21.76 10.94 26.25
CA VAL A 570 -20.48 10.61 26.88
C VAL A 570 -20.66 10.52 28.40
N ASN A 571 -21.54 11.29 29.03
CA ASN A 571 -21.94 11.05 30.43
C ASN A 571 -22.68 9.72 30.59
N MET A 572 -23.59 9.34 29.68
CA MET A 572 -24.30 8.05 29.77
C MET A 572 -23.38 6.85 29.51
N GLN A 573 -22.50 6.90 28.51
CA GLN A 573 -21.51 5.83 28.31
C GLN A 573 -20.36 5.84 29.31
N GLN A 574 -19.97 7.01 29.87
CA GLN A 574 -19.04 7.07 31.02
C GLN A 574 -19.72 6.59 32.31
N GLN A 575 -21.04 6.76 32.48
CA GLN A 575 -21.82 6.18 33.59
C GLN A 575 -22.08 4.68 33.41
N ASP A 576 -22.23 4.20 32.18
CA ASP A 576 -22.32 2.77 31.89
C ASP A 576 -20.95 2.07 32.00
N LEU A 577 -19.83 2.76 31.72
CA LEU A 577 -18.47 2.29 32.01
C LEU A 577 -18.08 2.38 33.49
N ILE A 578 -18.72 3.25 34.28
CA ILE A 578 -18.65 3.21 35.76
C ILE A 578 -19.29 1.91 36.30
N SER A 579 -20.18 1.28 35.52
CA SER A 579 -20.91 0.08 35.92
C SER A 579 -20.25 -1.25 35.51
N ALA A 580 -19.17 -1.24 34.70
CA ALA A 580 -18.59 -2.46 34.11
C ALA A 580 -17.05 -2.56 34.15
N GLY A 581 -16.37 -1.78 34.99
CA GLY A 581 -14.93 -2.00 35.24
C GLY A 581 -14.68 -3.30 36.01
N GLN A 582 -13.74 -4.15 35.57
CA GLN A 582 -13.28 -5.38 36.24
C GLN A 582 -12.61 -5.17 37.63
N TYR A 583 -12.88 -4.04 38.28
CA TYR A 583 -12.49 -3.69 39.66
C TYR A 583 -13.68 -3.14 40.47
N HIS A 584 -14.91 -3.41 40.04
CA HIS A 584 -16.14 -2.94 40.72
C HIS A 584 -16.25 -3.47 42.17
N ASP A 585 -15.65 -4.63 42.43
CA ASP A 585 -15.48 -5.25 43.74
C ASP A 585 -14.56 -4.46 44.70
N VAL A 586 -13.67 -3.61 44.18
CA VAL A 586 -12.86 -2.69 44.98
C VAL A 586 -13.64 -1.40 45.32
N GLN A 587 -14.51 -0.93 44.42
CA GLN A 587 -15.28 0.32 44.58
C GLN A 587 -16.52 0.20 45.46
N LEU A 588 -17.16 -0.98 45.55
CA LEU A 588 -18.43 -1.15 46.28
C LEU A 588 -18.30 -1.20 47.82
N SER A 589 -17.10 -1.11 48.40
CA SER A 589 -16.92 -1.27 49.85
C SER A 589 -16.80 0.02 50.68
N MET A 590 -17.02 1.20 50.09
CA MET A 590 -16.79 2.48 50.80
C MET A 590 -17.89 3.51 50.53
N ALA A 591 -18.89 3.55 51.40
CA ALA A 591 -19.92 4.60 51.42
C ALA A 591 -19.39 5.87 52.10
N GLY A 592 -19.60 7.05 51.50
CA GLY A 592 -19.78 8.27 52.29
C GLY A 592 -19.33 9.63 51.75
N ASP A 593 -18.53 9.74 50.67
CA ASP A 593 -18.09 11.06 50.15
C ASP A 593 -18.09 11.11 48.62
N VAL A 594 -18.35 12.31 48.08
CA VAL A 594 -18.40 12.62 46.63
C VAL A 594 -17.19 12.02 45.91
N PRO A 595 -17.39 11.34 44.76
CA PRO A 595 -16.28 10.74 44.05
C PRO A 595 -15.33 11.81 43.51
N MET A 596 -14.04 11.64 43.76
CA MET A 596 -12.97 12.37 43.07
C MET A 596 -12.86 11.83 41.63
N GLN A 597 -13.89 12.06 40.80
CA GLN A 597 -14.08 11.33 39.53
C GLN A 597 -13.92 12.17 38.26
N SER A 598 -13.71 13.48 38.32
CA SER A 598 -13.46 14.26 37.10
C SER A 598 -12.02 14.05 36.62
N PHE A 599 -11.76 12.94 35.92
CA PHE A 599 -10.52 12.77 35.16
C PHE A 599 -10.57 13.69 33.92
N PRO A 600 -9.47 14.33 33.51
CA PRO A 600 -9.49 15.29 32.42
C PRO A 600 -9.87 14.59 31.11
N LEU A 601 -10.73 15.23 30.33
CA LEU A 601 -11.06 14.74 29.00
C LEU A 601 -9.79 14.66 28.13
N PRO A 602 -9.66 13.62 27.30
CA PRO A 602 -8.54 13.51 26.39
C PRO A 602 -8.51 14.69 25.41
N PRO A 603 -7.34 15.03 24.84
CA PRO A 603 -7.27 15.96 23.71
C PRO A 603 -8.20 15.51 22.58
N THR A 604 -9.13 16.36 22.17
CA THR A 604 -10.08 16.10 21.07
C THR A 604 -9.76 16.90 19.81
N THR A 605 -8.82 17.85 19.89
CA THR A 605 -8.41 18.67 18.76
C THR A 605 -7.50 17.86 17.83
N MET A 606 -8.06 17.31 16.76
CA MET A 606 -7.26 16.79 15.65
C MET A 606 -6.46 17.94 15.03
N LEU A 607 -5.14 17.84 15.13
CA LEU A 607 -4.23 18.82 14.53
C LEU A 607 -4.04 18.52 13.05
N SER A 608 -3.50 19.49 12.31
CA SER A 608 -3.30 19.40 10.86
C SER A 608 -2.55 18.15 10.41
N ARG A 609 -1.73 17.58 11.30
CA ARG A 609 -0.89 16.41 11.06
C ARG A 609 -1.17 15.34 12.11
N HIS A 610 -2.28 14.63 11.94
CA HIS A 610 -2.77 13.59 12.82
C HIS A 610 -2.43 12.17 12.32
N ILE A 611 -2.01 11.31 13.24
CA ILE A 611 -1.88 9.88 13.01
C ILE A 611 -2.63 9.12 14.10
N GLU A 612 -3.47 8.17 13.68
CA GLU A 612 -4.15 7.23 14.54
C GLU A 612 -3.69 5.80 14.23
N ILE A 613 -3.40 5.02 15.27
CA ILE A 613 -3.02 3.61 15.16
C ILE A 613 -3.96 2.80 16.03
N ALA A 614 -4.74 1.92 15.40
CA ALA A 614 -5.78 1.16 16.07
C ALA A 614 -5.73 -0.34 15.74
N GLN A 615 -6.64 -1.09 16.37
CA GLN A 615 -6.76 -2.54 16.23
C GLN A 615 -6.90 -2.99 14.77
N GLY A 616 -6.34 -4.17 14.49
CA GLY A 616 -6.54 -4.89 13.22
C GLY A 616 -5.58 -4.48 12.11
N SER A 617 -4.66 -3.56 12.38
CA SER A 617 -3.53 -3.27 11.48
C SER A 617 -2.58 -4.47 11.34
N HIS A 618 -2.03 -4.65 10.14
CA HIS A 618 -1.05 -5.69 9.83
C HIS A 618 0.36 -5.11 9.72
N ASN A 619 1.38 -5.92 10.06
CA ASN A 619 2.81 -5.57 9.94
C ASN A 619 3.22 -4.29 10.70
N LEU A 620 2.46 -3.92 11.73
CA LEU A 620 2.73 -2.72 12.52
C LEU A 620 4.10 -2.80 13.22
N GLU A 621 4.47 -3.97 13.75
CA GLU A 621 5.70 -4.15 14.52
C GLU A 621 6.96 -3.82 13.70
N SER A 622 7.04 -4.32 12.45
CA SER A 622 8.15 -4.00 11.54
C SER A 622 8.16 -2.54 11.09
N GLU A 623 7.00 -1.89 11.06
CA GLU A 623 6.87 -0.49 10.62
C GLU A 623 7.16 0.53 11.71
N LEU A 624 7.11 0.11 12.99
CA LEU A 624 7.52 0.93 14.13
C LEU A 624 9.01 0.71 14.50
N ASP A 625 9.70 -0.25 13.88
CA ASP A 625 11.15 -0.45 14.04
C ASP A 625 11.96 0.54 13.18
N LEU A 626 12.82 1.32 13.84
CA LEU A 626 13.71 2.30 13.19
C LEU A 626 15.01 1.70 12.67
N ASN A 627 15.32 0.44 13.00
CA ASN A 627 16.50 -0.24 12.45
C ASN A 627 16.25 -0.73 11.01
N SER A 628 15.04 -0.53 10.49
CA SER A 628 14.69 -0.85 9.11
C SER A 628 15.54 -0.03 8.13
N PRO A 629 16.07 -0.64 7.05
CA PRO A 629 16.76 0.08 5.98
C PRO A 629 15.81 0.97 5.17
N PHE A 630 14.50 0.87 5.41
CA PHE A 630 13.47 1.63 4.71
C PHE A 630 12.93 2.79 5.57
N ARG A 631 12.38 3.82 4.91
CA ARG A 631 11.62 4.87 5.58
C ARG A 631 10.21 4.36 5.93
N THR A 632 10.10 3.70 7.07
CA THR A 632 8.88 3.09 7.63
C THR A 632 7.90 4.10 8.23
N LEU A 633 6.72 3.62 8.67
CA LEU A 633 5.74 4.42 9.43
C LEU A 633 6.39 5.20 10.60
N ALA A 634 7.36 4.61 11.29
CA ALA A 634 8.11 5.25 12.37
C ALA A 634 8.67 6.62 11.99
N HIS A 635 9.16 6.78 10.76
CA HIS A 635 9.74 8.03 10.27
C HIS A 635 8.68 9.12 10.07
N LEU A 636 7.47 8.75 9.65
CA LEU A 636 6.34 9.68 9.52
C LEU A 636 5.83 10.11 10.90
N VAL A 637 5.68 9.16 11.82
CA VAL A 637 5.24 9.42 13.19
C VAL A 637 6.22 10.39 13.88
N ASN A 638 7.52 10.09 13.88
CA ASN A 638 8.54 10.91 14.54
C ASN A 638 8.76 12.27 13.86
N GLY A 639 8.79 12.25 12.53
CA GLY A 639 9.27 13.36 11.73
C GLY A 639 8.19 14.35 11.29
N LYS A 640 6.91 13.99 11.36
CA LYS A 640 5.82 14.81 10.81
C LYS A 640 4.59 14.94 11.71
N ALA A 641 4.29 13.98 12.59
CA ALA A 641 3.06 14.00 13.37
C ALA A 641 3.05 15.14 14.42
N GLU A 642 1.94 15.86 14.48
CA GLU A 642 1.61 16.83 15.54
C GLU A 642 0.72 16.22 16.61
N SER A 643 -0.10 15.24 16.25
CA SER A 643 -0.94 14.50 17.17
C SER A 643 -0.93 13.01 16.87
N LEU A 644 -0.88 12.21 17.95
CA LEU A 644 -0.83 10.76 17.87
C LEU A 644 -1.88 10.15 18.81
N HIS A 645 -2.78 9.34 18.27
CA HIS A 645 -3.71 8.53 19.07
C HIS A 645 -3.45 7.04 18.81
N VAL A 646 -3.13 6.30 19.85
CA VAL A 646 -2.90 4.85 19.79
C VAL A 646 -3.90 4.17 20.68
N HIS A 647 -4.70 3.24 20.14
CA HIS A 647 -5.67 2.54 20.96
C HIS A 647 -6.00 1.13 20.52
N ASP A 648 -6.48 0.32 21.47
CA ASP A 648 -6.97 -1.04 21.21
C ASP A 648 -5.90 -1.97 20.58
N LEU A 649 -4.61 -1.72 20.86
CA LEU A 649 -3.51 -2.53 20.34
C LEU A 649 -3.23 -3.77 21.18
N SER A 650 -3.08 -4.90 20.49
CA SER A 650 -2.73 -6.21 21.06
C SER A 650 -1.28 -6.63 20.82
N THR A 651 -0.41 -5.73 20.35
CA THR A 651 1.02 -5.94 20.13
C THR A 651 1.84 -5.60 21.37
N ILE A 652 3.08 -6.09 21.44
CA ILE A 652 4.02 -5.81 22.55
C ILE A 652 4.96 -4.64 22.18
N THR A 653 5.04 -4.28 20.90
CA THR A 653 6.00 -3.32 20.36
C THR A 653 5.85 -1.93 20.99
N PRO A 654 6.95 -1.32 21.47
CA PRO A 654 6.95 0.07 21.89
C PRO A 654 6.77 1.02 20.69
N LEU A 655 6.46 2.28 20.96
CA LEU A 655 6.54 3.34 19.94
C LEU A 655 7.97 3.51 19.43
N PRO A 656 8.15 4.08 18.23
CA PRO A 656 9.48 4.24 17.64
C PRO A 656 10.40 5.11 18.50
N GLY A 657 11.69 4.74 18.54
CA GLY A 657 12.76 5.57 19.09
C GLY A 657 13.03 6.83 18.25
N GLY A 658 14.22 7.41 18.31
CA GLY A 658 14.62 8.52 17.43
C GLY A 658 14.06 9.90 17.82
N GLN A 659 14.13 10.84 16.86
CA GLN A 659 13.85 12.27 17.08
C GLN A 659 12.38 12.64 16.81
N TRP A 660 11.66 13.10 17.83
CA TRP A 660 10.24 13.47 17.76
C TRP A 660 10.02 14.98 17.64
N SER A 661 10.01 15.53 16.42
CA SER A 661 10.23 16.98 16.22
C SER A 661 8.98 17.87 16.31
N PHE A 662 7.79 17.30 16.08
CA PHE A 662 6.56 18.08 15.88
C PHE A 662 5.40 17.72 16.80
N ILE A 663 5.53 16.63 17.55
CA ILE A 663 4.44 16.11 18.37
C ILE A 663 4.04 17.12 19.45
N ARG A 664 2.74 17.43 19.53
CA ARG A 664 2.13 18.34 20.50
C ARG A 664 1.29 17.58 21.52
N TRP A 665 0.61 16.52 21.12
CA TRP A 665 -0.04 15.65 22.10
C TRP A 665 0.00 14.19 21.68
N CYS A 666 0.06 13.31 22.69
CA CYS A 666 0.00 11.87 22.53
C CYS A 666 -1.07 11.29 23.46
N ARG A 667 -2.01 10.54 22.86
CA ARG A 667 -3.09 9.83 23.55
C ARG A 667 -2.91 8.34 23.35
N ILE A 668 -2.80 7.58 24.44
CA ILE A 668 -2.65 6.12 24.38
C ILE A 668 -3.65 5.44 25.30
N GLU A 669 -4.48 4.54 24.77
CA GLU A 669 -5.51 3.90 25.58
C GLU A 669 -5.86 2.47 25.19
N ARG A 670 -6.24 1.65 26.17
CA ARG A 670 -6.68 0.26 25.94
C ARG A 670 -5.64 -0.57 25.16
N CYS A 671 -4.36 -0.40 25.50
CA CYS A 671 -3.25 -1.17 24.93
C CYS A 671 -2.68 -2.12 25.99
N PRO A 672 -3.32 -3.28 26.26
CA PRO A 672 -3.04 -4.08 27.45
C PRO A 672 -1.66 -4.74 27.46
N LYS A 673 -1.03 -4.96 26.30
CA LYS A 673 0.24 -5.70 26.18
C LYS A 673 1.49 -4.84 26.08
N ILE A 674 1.35 -3.51 25.94
CA ILE A 674 2.49 -2.60 25.88
C ILE A 674 3.18 -2.57 27.25
N GLU A 675 4.45 -3.00 27.31
CA GLU A 675 5.26 -2.92 28.53
C GLU A 675 5.97 -1.57 28.69
N ILE A 676 6.38 -0.97 27.58
CA ILE A 676 7.10 0.29 27.51
C ILE A 676 6.46 1.10 26.38
N VAL A 677 6.01 2.32 26.67
CA VAL A 677 5.43 3.17 25.61
C VAL A 677 6.52 3.75 24.72
N PHE A 678 7.47 4.50 25.28
CA PHE A 678 8.59 5.11 24.55
C PHE A 678 9.92 4.46 24.95
N PRO A 679 10.73 4.00 23.98
CA PRO A 679 12.02 3.37 24.26
C PRO A 679 13.08 4.42 24.63
N LYS A 680 14.22 3.93 25.13
CA LYS A 680 15.34 4.76 25.64
C LYS A 680 15.82 5.82 24.65
N TYR A 681 15.84 5.48 23.37
CA TYR A 681 16.38 6.35 22.32
C TYR A 681 15.34 7.30 21.72
N ALA A 682 14.17 7.49 22.33
CA ALA A 682 13.18 8.48 21.91
C ALA A 682 13.47 9.85 22.56
N TRP A 683 13.74 10.88 21.76
CA TRP A 683 14.16 12.21 22.24
C TRP A 683 13.57 13.37 21.41
N LYS A 684 13.82 14.61 21.86
CA LYS A 684 13.41 15.89 21.24
C LYS A 684 11.93 16.27 21.36
N PHE A 685 11.28 15.93 22.47
CA PHE A 685 9.87 16.24 22.72
C PHE A 685 9.65 17.72 23.11
N ASP A 686 10.32 18.67 22.43
CA ASP A 686 10.35 20.09 22.81
C ASP A 686 8.98 20.76 22.63
N ARG A 687 8.15 20.25 21.69
CA ARG A 687 6.81 20.77 21.38
C ARG A 687 5.68 20.01 22.07
N LEU A 688 5.99 18.93 22.79
CA LEU A 688 4.97 18.09 23.41
C LEU A 688 4.30 18.86 24.54
N GLU A 689 2.99 19.07 24.44
CA GLU A 689 2.14 19.79 25.38
C GLU A 689 1.34 18.86 26.29
N THR A 690 0.87 17.72 25.78
CA THR A 690 0.00 16.81 26.55
C THR A 690 0.38 15.34 26.37
N ILE A 691 0.49 14.63 27.49
CA ILE A 691 0.54 13.17 27.56
C ILE A 691 -0.73 12.70 28.25
N TRP A 692 -1.52 11.90 27.54
CA TRP A 692 -2.76 11.32 28.07
C TRP A 692 -2.73 9.81 27.88
N VAL A 693 -2.77 9.06 28.99
CA VAL A 693 -2.60 7.60 28.99
C VAL A 693 -3.68 6.94 29.85
N SER A 694 -4.36 5.92 29.34
CA SER A 694 -5.42 5.21 30.06
C SER A 694 -5.40 3.70 29.78
N ASP A 695 -5.54 2.87 30.81
CA ASP A 695 -5.77 1.42 30.64
C ASP A 695 -4.61 0.67 29.96
N LEU A 696 -3.37 0.95 30.38
CA LEU A 696 -2.16 0.21 29.98
C LEU A 696 -1.80 -0.80 31.06
N LEU A 697 -2.35 -2.01 30.96
CA LEU A 697 -2.31 -2.99 32.05
C LEU A 697 -0.90 -3.56 32.32
N MET A 698 -0.09 -3.78 31.28
CA MET A 698 1.26 -4.34 31.40
C MET A 698 2.38 -3.29 31.45
N ALA A 699 2.05 -2.00 31.26
CA ALA A 699 3.06 -0.95 31.20
C ALA A 699 3.83 -0.83 32.52
N ARG A 700 5.15 -0.95 32.44
CA ARG A 700 6.09 -0.77 33.57
C ARG A 700 6.57 0.67 33.64
N CYS A 701 6.68 1.34 32.49
CA CYS A 701 6.97 2.76 32.39
C CYS A 701 6.36 3.39 31.13
N ILE A 702 6.18 4.71 31.14
CA ILE A 702 5.81 5.46 29.93
C ILE A 702 7.08 5.74 29.10
N TRP A 703 8.17 6.16 29.72
CA TRP A 703 9.49 6.23 29.08
C TRP A 703 10.47 5.24 29.68
N SER A 704 11.26 4.57 28.85
CA SER A 704 12.37 3.73 29.33
C SER A 704 13.55 4.56 29.84
N LYS A 705 14.28 3.98 30.80
CA LYS A 705 15.52 4.52 31.34
C LYS A 705 16.70 4.32 30.36
N GLY A 706 17.52 5.34 30.19
CA GLY A 706 18.95 5.32 29.95
C GLY A 706 19.48 6.66 29.41
N SER A 707 20.82 6.78 29.34
CA SER A 707 21.53 7.99 28.88
C SER A 707 20.93 8.58 27.61
N CYS A 708 20.47 9.84 27.70
CA CYS A 708 20.05 10.67 26.59
C CYS A 708 21.09 11.76 26.38
N ASP A 709 21.77 11.77 25.23
CA ASP A 709 22.81 12.75 24.90
C ASP A 709 22.25 14.18 24.67
N TYR A 710 20.93 14.38 24.81
CA TYR A 710 20.21 15.62 24.49
C TYR A 710 19.29 16.10 25.64
N PRO A 711 19.75 17.05 26.48
CA PRO A 711 19.09 17.45 27.74
C PRO A 711 17.96 18.48 27.59
N PHE A 712 17.21 18.48 26.47
CA PHE A 712 16.23 19.55 26.17
C PHE A 712 14.77 19.09 25.98
N SER A 713 14.45 17.81 26.16
CA SER A 713 13.08 17.28 25.93
C SER A 713 12.07 17.81 26.98
N PHE A 714 10.79 17.93 26.60
CA PHE A 714 9.65 18.29 27.47
C PHE A 714 9.53 19.76 27.91
N ASN A 715 10.23 20.70 27.27
CA ASN A 715 10.11 22.13 27.60
C ASN A 715 8.66 22.65 27.57
N ASN A 716 7.86 22.25 26.58
CA ASN A 716 6.49 22.74 26.41
C ASN A 716 5.43 21.85 27.06
N LEU A 717 5.83 20.83 27.85
CA LEU A 717 4.88 19.88 28.44
C LEU A 717 4.00 20.60 29.47
N GLN A 718 2.69 20.64 29.25
CA GLN A 718 1.70 21.32 30.08
C GLN A 718 0.85 20.36 30.92
N HIS A 719 0.53 19.20 30.36
CA HIS A 719 -0.45 18.28 30.96
C HIS A 719 0.08 16.84 30.96
N LEU A 720 0.12 16.22 32.14
CA LEU A 720 0.45 14.81 32.33
C LEU A 720 -0.73 14.10 33.01
N HIS A 721 -1.47 13.31 32.25
CA HIS A 721 -2.69 12.62 32.69
C HIS A 721 -2.57 11.11 32.51
N LEU A 722 -2.68 10.36 33.61
CA LEU A 722 -2.54 8.90 33.62
C LEU A 722 -3.71 8.26 34.39
N ARG A 723 -4.28 7.20 33.83
CA ARG A 723 -5.38 6.45 34.46
C ARG A 723 -5.20 4.94 34.29
N SER A 724 -5.51 4.18 35.33
CA SER A 724 -5.65 2.72 35.26
C SER A 724 -4.43 2.00 34.66
N CYS A 725 -3.22 2.32 35.14
CA CYS A 725 -1.96 1.68 34.75
C CYS A 725 -1.36 0.94 35.96
N PRO A 726 -1.89 -0.25 36.34
CA PRO A 726 -1.64 -0.87 37.64
C PRO A 726 -0.21 -1.36 37.84
N ARG A 727 0.52 -1.71 36.77
CA ARG A 727 1.92 -2.19 36.83
C ARG A 727 2.97 -1.11 36.68
N LEU A 728 2.55 0.14 36.43
CA LEU A 728 3.43 1.27 36.18
C LEU A 728 4.31 1.53 37.39
N GLN A 729 5.62 1.47 37.24
CA GLN A 729 6.61 1.67 38.30
C GLN A 729 7.05 3.13 38.38
N PHE A 730 7.23 3.76 37.22
CA PHE A 730 7.51 5.19 37.06
C PHE A 730 6.98 5.72 35.73
N VAL A 731 6.90 7.05 35.56
CA VAL A 731 6.35 7.67 34.35
C VAL A 731 7.47 8.17 33.43
N LEU A 732 8.26 9.13 33.89
CA LEU A 732 9.25 9.86 33.08
C LEU A 732 10.63 9.85 33.75
N PRO A 733 11.71 9.52 33.04
CA PRO A 733 13.06 9.87 33.46
C PRO A 733 13.26 11.40 33.33
N VAL A 734 14.01 11.99 34.26
CA VAL A 734 14.27 13.44 34.27
C VAL A 734 15.64 13.74 33.71
N TRP A 735 15.70 14.20 32.46
CA TRP A 735 16.95 14.69 31.84
C TRP A 735 17.07 16.21 31.73
N VAL A 736 16.17 16.93 32.40
CA VAL A 736 16.06 18.39 32.33
C VAL A 736 16.14 19.02 33.72
N PHE A 737 16.64 20.24 33.79
CA PHE A 737 16.72 21.01 35.04
C PHE A 737 15.37 21.58 35.49
N SER A 738 14.38 21.61 34.59
CA SER A 738 13.07 22.24 34.82
C SER A 738 12.03 21.70 33.85
N PHE A 739 10.77 21.66 34.28
CA PHE A 739 9.60 21.51 33.42
C PHE A 739 8.86 22.85 33.37
N PRO A 740 9.27 23.78 32.49
CA PRO A 740 8.90 25.19 32.62
C PRO A 740 7.42 25.46 32.34
N ASP A 741 6.77 24.62 31.53
CA ASP A 741 5.38 24.80 31.13
C ASP A 741 4.38 23.85 31.79
N LEU A 742 4.82 22.93 32.66
CA LEU A 742 3.94 21.92 33.26
C LEU A 742 2.93 22.59 34.19
N LYS A 743 1.64 22.48 33.88
CA LYS A 743 0.52 23.11 34.61
C LYS A 743 -0.24 22.12 35.48
N THR A 744 -0.47 20.90 34.97
CA THR A 744 -1.33 19.91 35.64
C THR A 744 -0.69 18.53 35.67
N LEU A 745 -0.73 17.91 36.85
CA LEU A 745 -0.38 16.51 37.06
C LEU A 745 -1.61 15.77 37.59
N HIS A 746 -2.12 14.80 36.84
CA HIS A 746 -3.30 14.02 37.23
C HIS A 746 -3.03 12.52 37.04
N VAL A 747 -2.87 11.78 38.13
CA VAL A 747 -2.54 10.34 38.11
C VAL A 747 -3.52 9.58 38.99
N ILE A 748 -4.27 8.65 38.40
CA ILE A 748 -5.28 7.87 39.12
C ILE A 748 -5.17 6.36 38.85
N HIS A 749 -5.42 5.53 39.86
CA HIS A 749 -5.47 4.06 39.75
C HIS A 749 -4.18 3.43 39.17
N CYS A 750 -3.01 3.85 39.63
CA CYS A 750 -1.70 3.26 39.26
C CYS A 750 -1.04 2.63 40.50
N SER A 751 -1.45 1.41 40.84
CA SER A 751 -1.17 0.82 42.17
C SER A 751 0.29 0.53 42.46
N ASN A 752 1.11 0.21 41.45
CA ASN A 752 2.53 -0.13 41.60
C ASN A 752 3.47 1.07 41.37
N LEU A 753 2.93 2.28 41.27
CA LEU A 753 3.71 3.49 40.96
C LEU A 753 4.48 3.94 42.19
N HIS A 754 5.81 3.99 42.10
CA HIS A 754 6.69 4.36 43.22
C HIS A 754 7.06 5.84 43.18
N ASN A 755 7.38 6.32 41.98
CA ASN A 755 7.79 7.70 41.67
C ASN A 755 7.19 8.10 40.32
N ILE A 756 6.80 9.36 40.13
CA ILE A 756 6.33 9.83 38.82
C ILE A 756 7.53 10.18 37.94
N PHE A 757 8.45 10.95 38.52
CA PHE A 757 9.68 11.40 37.90
C PHE A 757 10.87 10.69 38.54
N VAL A 758 11.72 10.03 37.75
CA VAL A 758 12.89 9.27 38.23
C VAL A 758 14.19 9.83 37.68
N LEU A 759 15.27 9.72 38.46
CA LEU A 759 16.61 10.03 37.95
C LEU A 759 17.13 8.82 37.15
N ASP A 760 17.76 9.07 36.01
CA ASP A 760 18.25 8.08 35.06
C ASP A 760 19.63 8.42 34.41
N GLY A 761 20.75 8.09 35.09
CA GLY A 761 22.13 8.02 34.54
C GLY A 761 22.77 9.27 33.85
N ASN A 762 24.03 9.58 34.19
CA ASN A 762 24.89 10.64 33.60
C ASN A 762 24.28 12.06 33.57
N TYR A 763 23.88 12.60 34.73
CA TYR A 763 23.48 14.00 34.85
C TYR A 763 24.60 14.89 35.35
N PRO A 764 24.56 16.20 35.05
CA PRO A 764 25.34 17.17 35.79
C PRO A 764 24.93 17.14 37.27
N GLU A 765 25.91 17.02 38.17
CA GLU A 765 25.76 17.03 39.65
C GLU A 765 24.85 18.16 40.19
N GLN A 766 24.63 19.19 39.37
CA GLN A 766 23.77 20.33 39.66
C GLN A 766 22.29 19.96 39.89
N ILE A 767 21.76 18.87 39.29
CA ILE A 767 20.36 18.43 39.49
C ILE A 767 20.14 17.89 40.91
N THR A 768 21.05 17.06 41.40
CA THR A 768 20.97 16.49 42.75
C THR A 768 21.20 17.57 43.83
N ILE A 769 21.99 18.60 43.53
CA ILE A 769 22.26 19.72 44.45
C ILE A 769 21.13 20.76 44.48
N LYS A 770 20.58 21.16 43.32
CA LYS A 770 19.61 22.28 43.23
C LYS A 770 18.14 21.84 43.12
N GLY A 771 17.87 20.56 42.86
CA GLY A 771 16.53 20.08 42.56
C GLY A 771 16.04 20.46 41.15
N VAL A 772 14.80 20.09 40.85
CA VAL A 772 14.13 20.31 39.55
C VAL A 772 12.96 21.27 39.77
N ALA A 773 12.92 22.32 38.94
CA ALA A 773 11.90 23.36 39.03
C ALA A 773 10.65 23.05 38.17
N PHE A 774 9.48 23.38 38.70
CA PHE A 774 8.17 23.27 38.06
C PHE A 774 7.43 24.62 38.17
N PRO A 775 7.91 25.67 37.48
CA PRO A 775 7.52 27.05 37.75
C PRO A 775 6.05 27.38 37.44
N LYS A 776 5.39 26.63 36.55
CA LYS A 776 3.98 26.85 36.16
C LYS A 776 3.01 25.80 36.69
N LEU A 777 3.47 24.87 37.53
CA LEU A 777 2.65 23.78 38.03
C LEU A 777 1.65 24.31 39.05
N THR A 778 0.36 24.33 38.70
CA THR A 778 -0.71 24.86 39.55
C THR A 778 -1.53 23.77 40.23
N THR A 779 -1.64 22.59 39.63
CA THR A 779 -2.58 21.54 40.06
C THR A 779 -1.92 20.17 40.12
N ILE A 780 -2.03 19.51 41.28
CA ILE A 780 -1.62 18.10 41.50
C ILE A 780 -2.84 17.31 41.99
N HIS A 781 -3.23 16.28 41.24
CA HIS A 781 -4.30 15.33 41.58
C HIS A 781 -3.76 13.91 41.56
N LEU A 782 -3.80 13.25 42.72
CA LEU A 782 -3.30 11.89 42.91
C LEU A 782 -4.39 11.04 43.57
N HIS A 783 -4.80 9.95 42.93
CA HIS A 783 -5.88 9.10 43.43
C HIS A 783 -5.52 7.61 43.37
N ASP A 784 -5.61 6.93 44.50
CA ASP A 784 -5.39 5.49 44.65
C ASP A 784 -4.02 5.03 44.10
N LEU A 785 -2.96 5.63 44.66
CA LEU A 785 -1.56 5.32 44.38
C LEU A 785 -0.87 4.79 45.64
N PRO A 786 -1.25 3.59 46.14
CA PRO A 786 -0.82 3.10 47.46
C PRO A 786 0.69 2.91 47.61
N MET A 787 1.43 2.68 46.52
CA MET A 787 2.90 2.49 46.54
C MET A 787 3.70 3.78 46.28
N LEU A 788 3.02 4.90 45.95
CA LEU A 788 3.68 6.15 45.63
C LEU A 788 4.35 6.71 46.88
N ARG A 789 5.69 6.78 46.87
CA ARG A 789 6.47 7.29 48.01
C ARG A 789 6.68 8.80 47.92
N GLN A 790 6.94 9.27 46.71
CA GLN A 790 7.24 10.67 46.41
C GLN A 790 7.05 10.93 44.92
N ILE A 791 6.78 12.18 44.54
CA ILE A 791 6.50 12.56 43.14
C ILE A 791 7.78 12.49 42.30
N CYS A 792 8.89 13.00 42.82
CA CYS A 792 10.23 12.91 42.24
C CYS A 792 11.09 11.86 42.97
N ASP A 793 12.19 11.44 42.36
CA ASP A 793 13.16 10.53 42.97
C ASP A 793 13.75 11.11 44.27
N VAL A 794 14.21 10.25 45.19
CA VAL A 794 14.83 10.66 46.47
C VAL A 794 16.03 11.59 46.22
N GLU A 795 16.70 11.39 45.09
CA GLU A 795 17.98 12.00 44.77
C GLU A 795 17.87 13.49 44.38
N PHE A 796 16.67 14.05 44.17
CA PHE A 796 16.51 15.47 43.86
C PHE A 796 15.20 16.08 44.38
N LYS A 797 15.24 17.37 44.72
CA LYS A 797 14.10 18.11 45.27
C LYS A 797 13.17 18.62 44.18
N MET A 798 11.85 18.55 44.41
CA MET A 798 10.84 19.15 43.54
C MET A 798 10.48 20.56 44.02
N VAL A 799 10.67 21.58 43.18
CA VAL A 799 10.35 22.98 43.53
C VAL A 799 9.19 23.47 42.65
N ALA A 800 8.03 23.74 43.25
CA ALA A 800 6.80 24.14 42.55
C ALA A 800 6.25 25.47 43.10
N PRO A 801 6.80 26.63 42.69
CA PRO A 801 6.48 27.92 43.29
C PRO A 801 5.06 28.44 42.97
N ALA A 802 4.45 28.01 41.85
CA ALA A 802 3.12 28.45 41.43
C ALA A 802 1.99 27.49 41.82
N LEU A 803 2.25 26.56 42.76
CA LEU A 803 1.30 25.52 43.14
C LEU A 803 0.07 26.13 43.84
N GLN A 804 -1.13 25.82 43.36
CA GLN A 804 -2.39 26.37 43.87
C GLN A 804 -3.24 25.29 44.55
N THR A 805 -3.29 24.09 43.98
CA THR A 805 -4.17 23.02 44.47
C THR A 805 -3.47 21.66 44.48
N ILE A 806 -3.65 20.95 45.58
CA ILE A 806 -3.20 19.56 45.77
C ILE A 806 -4.40 18.75 46.25
N LYS A 807 -4.78 17.70 45.53
CA LYS A 807 -5.74 16.71 46.01
C LYS A 807 -5.12 15.32 45.97
N ILE A 808 -5.06 14.69 47.13
CA ILE A 808 -4.47 13.38 47.34
C ILE A 808 -5.52 12.50 48.00
N ARG A 809 -5.72 11.30 47.44
CA ARG A 809 -6.58 10.27 48.03
C ARG A 809 -6.01 8.88 47.75
N GLY A 810 -6.04 7.96 48.70
CA GLY A 810 -5.53 6.59 48.58
C GLY A 810 -4.00 6.45 48.42
N CYS A 811 -3.23 7.52 48.65
CA CYS A 811 -1.77 7.54 48.45
C CYS A 811 -1.00 7.29 49.77
N TRP A 812 -1.25 6.14 50.41
CA TRP A 812 -0.82 5.86 51.79
C TRP A 812 0.69 5.78 52.03
N SER A 813 1.48 5.56 50.99
CA SER A 813 2.95 5.51 51.09
C SER A 813 3.62 6.86 50.85
N LEU A 814 2.85 7.91 50.53
CA LEU A 814 3.41 9.22 50.25
C LEU A 814 4.08 9.79 51.50
N ARG A 815 5.29 10.33 51.34
CA ARG A 815 6.08 10.90 52.44
C ARG A 815 6.49 12.35 52.22
N ARG A 816 6.47 12.87 51.00
CA ARG A 816 6.94 14.23 50.71
C ARG A 816 6.04 14.94 49.72
N LEU A 817 5.84 16.24 49.94
CA LEU A 817 5.19 17.16 49.01
C LEU A 817 6.23 18.10 48.37
N PRO A 818 5.90 18.82 47.29
CA PRO A 818 6.83 19.76 46.67
C PRO A 818 7.22 20.92 47.60
N THR A 819 8.45 21.43 47.46
CA THR A 819 8.87 22.71 48.05
C THR A 819 8.10 23.84 47.37
N VAL A 820 7.52 24.73 48.17
CA VAL A 820 6.76 25.89 47.70
C VAL A 820 7.43 27.17 48.19
N VAL A 821 7.54 28.18 47.33
CA VAL A 821 8.13 29.47 47.72
C VAL A 821 7.00 30.36 48.24
N ALA A 822 6.86 30.46 49.56
CA ALA A 822 5.89 31.36 50.17
C ALA A 822 6.60 32.33 51.11
N ALA A 823 6.99 33.49 50.56
CA ALA A 823 7.26 34.67 51.37
C ALA A 823 6.03 35.62 51.38
N ASP A 824 5.36 35.86 50.24
CA ASP A 824 4.24 36.82 50.14
C ASP A 824 3.05 36.40 49.22
N GLY A 825 2.98 35.14 48.77
CA GLY A 825 1.94 34.64 47.83
C GLY A 825 0.80 33.82 48.48
N PRO A 826 -0.31 33.53 47.75
CA PRO A 826 -1.39 32.69 48.26
C PRO A 826 -0.91 31.26 48.49
N LYS A 827 -1.16 30.72 49.70
CA LYS A 827 -0.78 29.34 50.06
C LYS A 827 -1.59 28.32 49.24
N PRO A 828 -1.02 27.17 48.84
CA PRO A 828 -1.76 26.13 48.12
C PRO A 828 -2.87 25.52 48.98
N ALA A 829 -4.04 25.29 48.39
CA ALA A 829 -5.12 24.51 48.99
C ALA A 829 -4.79 23.02 48.92
N VAL A 830 -4.99 22.30 50.03
CA VAL A 830 -4.63 20.87 50.15
C VAL A 830 -5.86 20.08 50.60
N GLU A 831 -6.24 19.07 49.83
CA GLU A 831 -7.20 18.03 50.20
C GLU A 831 -6.45 16.71 50.33
N ILE A 832 -6.37 16.13 51.53
CA ILE A 832 -5.55 14.96 51.81
C ILE A 832 -6.03 14.24 53.07
N GLU A 833 -5.93 12.90 53.12
CA GLU A 833 -6.24 12.17 54.34
C GLU A 833 -5.33 12.56 55.49
N LYS A 834 -5.90 12.60 56.69
CA LYS A 834 -5.18 12.96 57.91
C LYS A 834 -3.96 12.06 58.17
N ASP A 835 -4.15 10.74 58.07
CA ASP A 835 -3.08 9.76 58.29
C ASP A 835 -1.90 9.94 57.31
N VAL A 836 -2.18 10.40 56.08
CA VAL A 836 -1.14 10.67 55.08
C VAL A 836 -0.44 11.99 55.40
N TRP A 837 -1.19 13.03 55.73
CA TRP A 837 -0.65 14.34 56.12
C TRP A 837 0.27 14.26 57.34
N ASP A 838 -0.14 13.54 58.38
CA ASP A 838 0.62 13.36 59.62
C ASP A 838 1.90 12.52 59.40
N ALA A 839 1.96 11.73 58.32
CA ALA A 839 3.12 10.91 57.94
C ALA A 839 4.10 11.60 56.98
N LEU A 840 3.84 12.86 56.58
CA LEU A 840 4.73 13.62 55.71
C LEU A 840 6.02 14.05 56.45
N GLU A 841 7.14 13.94 55.77
CA GLU A 841 8.47 14.39 56.18
C GLU A 841 8.74 15.80 55.65
N TRP A 842 9.29 16.67 56.50
CA TRP A 842 9.51 18.09 56.20
C TRP A 842 10.96 18.49 56.48
N ASP A 843 11.59 19.23 55.58
CA ASP A 843 13.00 19.66 55.73
C ASP A 843 13.14 20.96 56.55
N GLY A 844 12.02 21.56 56.97
CA GLY A 844 11.98 22.75 57.81
C GLY A 844 11.65 24.03 57.05
N VAL A 845 11.39 25.09 57.82
CA VAL A 845 10.99 26.40 57.27
C VAL A 845 12.11 27.04 56.44
N GLU A 846 13.36 26.91 56.87
CA GLU A 846 14.54 27.44 56.17
C GLU A 846 14.75 26.83 54.77
N ALA A 847 14.29 25.59 54.57
CA ALA A 847 14.31 24.90 53.29
C ALA A 847 13.09 25.20 52.40
N ASN A 848 12.22 26.13 52.80
CA ASN A 848 10.91 26.39 52.17
C ASN A 848 10.05 25.12 52.05
N HIS A 849 10.18 24.19 53.00
CA HIS A 849 9.52 22.88 52.98
C HIS A 849 8.97 22.56 54.38
N HIS A 850 7.82 23.18 54.69
CA HIS A 850 7.15 23.07 55.99
C HIS A 850 5.62 23.17 55.86
N PRO A 851 4.81 22.52 56.73
CA PRO A 851 3.33 22.56 56.67
C PRO A 851 2.73 23.97 56.67
N SER A 852 3.38 24.93 57.35
CA SER A 852 2.89 26.32 57.46
C SER A 852 2.82 27.07 56.14
N LEU A 853 3.48 26.57 55.09
CA LEU A 853 3.49 27.14 53.74
C LEU A 853 2.25 26.72 52.92
N PHE A 854 1.43 25.81 53.45
CA PHE A 854 0.17 25.34 52.86
C PHE A 854 -1.04 25.92 53.62
N GLN A 855 -2.22 25.92 52.99
CA GLN A 855 -3.47 26.16 53.70
C GLN A 855 -3.76 25.00 54.67
N ALA A 856 -4.65 25.23 55.63
CA ALA A 856 -5.11 24.15 56.51
C ALA A 856 -5.70 23.02 55.65
N PRO A 857 -5.22 21.77 55.79
CA PRO A 857 -5.63 20.67 54.94
C PRO A 857 -7.11 20.34 55.17
N VAL A 858 -7.85 20.18 54.07
CA VAL A 858 -9.20 19.61 54.08
C VAL A 858 -9.05 18.10 54.14
N HIS A 859 -9.34 17.51 55.29
CA HIS A 859 -9.21 16.07 55.46
C HIS A 859 -10.39 15.31 54.85
N SER A 860 -10.11 14.48 53.86
CA SER A 860 -11.09 13.55 53.29
C SER A 860 -11.54 12.52 54.35
N ARG A 861 -12.81 12.10 54.33
CA ARG A 861 -13.28 10.98 55.19
C ARG A 861 -12.82 9.62 54.69
N TYR A 862 -12.08 9.58 53.59
CA TYR A 862 -11.45 8.38 53.08
C TYR A 862 -10.46 7.84 54.11
N TYR A 863 -10.63 6.58 54.51
CA TYR A 863 -9.83 5.96 55.56
C TYR A 863 -9.10 4.74 55.02
N LYS A 864 -7.91 4.47 55.54
CA LYS A 864 -7.15 3.27 55.21
C LYS A 864 -7.88 2.08 55.79
N LYS A 865 -8.55 1.29 54.96
CA LYS A 865 -9.18 0.02 55.39
C LYS A 865 -8.10 -0.85 56.00
N LYS A 866 -8.12 -1.04 57.33
CA LYS A 866 -7.27 -2.04 57.99
C LYS A 866 -7.72 -3.40 57.47
N LEU A 867 -6.99 -3.97 56.52
CA LEU A 867 -7.18 -5.37 56.16
C LEU A 867 -6.97 -6.19 57.44
N PRO A 868 -7.98 -6.94 57.93
CA PRO A 868 -7.77 -7.81 59.07
C PRO A 868 -6.65 -8.79 58.72
N ARG A 869 -5.75 -9.05 59.67
CA ARG A 869 -4.60 -9.98 59.51
C ARG A 869 -5.02 -11.46 59.32
N GLY A 870 -6.28 -11.72 59.00
CA GLY A 870 -6.83 -13.02 58.66
C GLY A 870 -8.21 -12.86 58.03
N SER A 871 -8.45 -13.57 56.93
CA SER A 871 -9.78 -13.76 56.35
C SER A 871 -10.33 -15.08 56.87
N VAL A 872 -11.49 -15.08 57.53
CA VAL A 872 -12.24 -16.32 57.79
C VAL A 872 -13.00 -16.65 56.52
N LEU A 873 -12.54 -17.66 55.78
CA LEU A 873 -13.30 -18.22 54.66
C LEU A 873 -14.51 -18.96 55.24
N SER A 874 -15.73 -18.58 54.85
CA SER A 874 -16.90 -19.41 55.12
C SER A 874 -16.80 -20.72 54.32
N GLY A 875 -17.24 -21.83 54.91
CA GLY A 875 -17.07 -23.18 54.36
C GLY A 875 -17.68 -23.41 52.97
N ASP A 876 -18.52 -22.50 52.48
CA ASP A 876 -19.17 -22.59 51.18
C ASP A 876 -18.24 -22.20 50.02
N PHE A 877 -17.27 -21.30 50.23
CA PHE A 877 -16.29 -20.92 49.20
C PHE A 877 -15.26 -22.04 48.93
N ILE A 878 -14.94 -22.85 49.94
CA ILE A 878 -14.05 -24.02 49.81
C ILE A 878 -14.70 -25.14 48.98
N LYS A 879 -16.03 -25.23 48.96
CA LYS A 879 -16.75 -26.21 48.11
C LYS A 879 -16.70 -25.82 46.62
N GLN A 880 -16.72 -24.53 46.29
CA GLN A 880 -16.62 -24.08 44.90
C GLN A 880 -15.21 -24.23 44.30
N MET A 881 -14.14 -23.95 45.05
CA MET A 881 -12.76 -24.15 44.54
C MET A 881 -12.40 -25.62 44.32
N LYS A 882 -12.95 -26.56 45.12
CA LYS A 882 -12.71 -28.00 44.90
C LYS A 882 -13.36 -28.54 43.62
N ALA A 883 -14.36 -27.86 43.05
CA ALA A 883 -15.02 -28.29 41.84
C ALA A 883 -14.31 -27.86 40.54
N SER A 884 -13.48 -26.80 40.54
CA SER A 884 -12.83 -26.30 39.32
C SER A 884 -11.37 -26.75 39.13
N CYS A 885 -10.76 -27.44 40.10
CA CYS A 885 -9.35 -27.86 40.04
C CYS A 885 -9.12 -29.36 39.76
N PHE A 886 -10.17 -30.13 39.44
CA PHE A 886 -10.05 -31.54 39.03
C PHE A 886 -10.51 -31.72 37.57
N CYS A 887 -9.81 -31.09 36.63
CA CYS A 887 -9.88 -31.47 35.21
C CYS A 887 -8.68 -30.93 34.44
N THR A 888 -7.48 -31.47 34.71
CA THR A 888 -6.36 -31.61 33.74
C THR A 888 -5.16 -32.28 34.42
N LYS A 889 -5.20 -33.61 34.50
CA LYS A 889 -4.07 -34.54 34.32
C LYS A 889 -4.57 -35.96 34.61
N VAL A 890 -4.71 -36.74 33.55
CA VAL A 890 -4.43 -38.19 33.36
C VAL A 890 -5.31 -38.67 32.19
N HIS A 891 -4.80 -38.55 30.97
CA HIS A 891 -4.43 -39.69 30.12
C HIS A 891 -3.56 -39.22 28.95
#